data_AF-A0A4Y1RDN3-F1
#
_entry.id   AF-A0A4Y1RDN3-F1
#
_cell.length_a   1.000
_cell.length_b   1.000
_cell.length_c   1.000
_cell.angle_alpha   90.00
_cell.angle_beta   90.00
_cell.angle_gamma   90.00
#
_symmetry.space_group_name_H-M   'P 1'
#
loop_
_entity.id
_entity.type
_entity.pdbx_description
1 polymer ?
#
loop_
_entity_poly.entity_id
_entity_poly.type
_entity_poly.pdbx_seq_one_letter_code
_entity_poly.pdbx_strand_id
1 'polypeptide(L)'
;PTLPTINFSIEDLKPGSASWLSTAKQVRFGLEEYGCFVAQYEQISGELLNSIFGQAKDLFEVPKENKVKNVGEEPYRGHMGPNPLLPLYESLCIDNVTSPQETQKFKNLIETTDSFGQLLADLERTVEQLIFESYGIGKQYESVGSSNGHLLRFIKYTVPEDNDTTLRFPSHTDINFTTIVVQHDIAGLEVKTKEGDWIDVECAPSQFVFMAGDGLQLPTINFSIEDLKPGSASWLPTAKQVRFALEEYGCFVAQYEQISEELLNNMFGQAKDLFEIPKENKVKNVGEEPYRGHMGPNPGLPLYESLCIDNVTSPQETQKFKNLMWPEGKTNFCVFEFTIRQYNETTDLFGQLLADLERTVEQLLFESYGIGKQYESVGSSNGHLLRFIKYTVPEDNDTTLRFPSHTDINFTTIVVQHDIAGLEVKTKEGDWINVECKPSQVQLVFMAGDGLQLPTINFSIEDLKPGSASWSSTAKQVRFALEEYGSFVAQYDQISAELLNNMFGQAKDLFEVPKENKEKNVGDEPYRGHMGPNPLLPLYESLCIDNVTSPQETQNETTDSFGQLLANLERTVEQLLFEGYGIGKQYESVGSSNGHLLRFIRYTVPEDKDATVRFPSHTDINFTTIVVQHDIAGLEIKTKEGDWINVECAPSQAQIVFMAGDGLQVWSNDRVKACHHRVKHSGDKTRYSIGMFTFNNGIFQVPEELVDESHPLLYNAFDSRAFIRKYATTPELKKAACPIKAFA
;
A
#
# COMPACT_ATOMS: atom_id res chain seq x y z
N PRO A 1 -29.93 -24.58 17.85
CA PRO A 1 -30.08 -23.88 16.56
C PRO A 1 -29.46 -24.74 15.45
N THR A 2 -29.97 -24.69 14.23
CA THR A 2 -29.42 -25.47 13.09
C THR A 2 -28.98 -24.49 12.02
N LEU A 3 -27.83 -24.74 11.39
CA LEU A 3 -27.33 -23.88 10.32
C LEU A 3 -28.32 -23.81 9.14
N PRO A 4 -28.42 -22.66 8.45
CA PRO A 4 -29.22 -22.56 7.25
C PRO A 4 -28.66 -23.49 6.17
N THR A 5 -29.56 -24.21 5.49
CA THR A 5 -29.21 -25.07 4.36
C THR A 5 -29.62 -24.40 3.05
N ILE A 6 -28.68 -24.26 2.12
CA ILE A 6 -28.85 -23.55 0.84
C ILE A 6 -28.57 -24.52 -0.30
N ASN A 7 -29.50 -24.61 -1.25
CA ASN A 7 -29.38 -25.49 -2.41
C ASN A 7 -28.78 -24.75 -3.62
N PHE A 8 -27.65 -25.26 -4.11
CA PHE A 8 -26.92 -24.73 -5.27
C PHE A 8 -27.13 -25.55 -6.56
N SER A 9 -27.91 -26.63 -6.49
CA SER A 9 -28.23 -27.50 -7.63
C SER A 9 -29.59 -27.15 -8.28
N ILE A 10 -29.98 -25.88 -8.22
CA ILE A 10 -31.23 -25.39 -8.82
C ILE A 10 -31.03 -25.24 -10.33
N GLU A 11 -31.94 -25.81 -11.13
CA GLU A 11 -31.83 -25.89 -12.61
C GLU A 11 -31.66 -24.53 -13.32
N ASP A 12 -32.19 -23.43 -12.74
CA ASP A 12 -32.07 -22.06 -13.28
C ASP A 12 -31.23 -21.15 -12.36
N LEU A 13 -30.23 -21.67 -11.64
CA LEU A 13 -29.33 -20.84 -10.83
C LEU A 13 -28.32 -20.10 -11.71
N LYS A 14 -28.73 -18.96 -12.25
CA LYS A 14 -27.88 -18.09 -13.09
C LYS A 14 -28.03 -16.61 -12.75
N PRO A 15 -27.00 -15.78 -12.95
CA PRO A 15 -27.05 -14.35 -12.69
C PRO A 15 -28.30 -13.68 -13.28
N GLY A 16 -29.00 -12.89 -12.45
CA GLY A 16 -30.22 -12.18 -12.82
C GLY A 16 -31.53 -13.01 -12.80
N SER A 17 -31.48 -14.31 -12.54
CA SER A 17 -32.70 -15.13 -12.34
C SER A 17 -33.34 -14.87 -10.97
N ALA A 18 -34.63 -15.21 -10.82
CA ALA A 18 -35.33 -15.12 -9.54
C ALA A 18 -34.74 -16.06 -8.48
N SER A 19 -34.36 -17.28 -8.90
CA SER A 19 -33.62 -18.27 -8.10
C SER A 19 -32.32 -17.66 -7.57
N TRP A 20 -31.54 -17.03 -8.45
CA TRP A 20 -30.27 -16.41 -8.08
C TRP A 20 -30.40 -15.29 -7.05
N LEU A 21 -31.31 -14.35 -7.26
CA LEU A 21 -31.58 -13.28 -6.29
C LEU A 21 -32.06 -13.82 -4.93
N SER A 22 -32.87 -14.89 -4.94
CA SER A 22 -33.32 -15.54 -3.71
C SER A 22 -32.22 -16.31 -3.01
N THR A 23 -31.32 -16.94 -3.75
CA THR A 23 -30.16 -17.66 -3.19
C THR A 23 -29.14 -16.66 -2.63
N ALA A 24 -28.89 -15.53 -3.31
CA ALA A 24 -28.00 -14.47 -2.83
C ALA A 24 -28.41 -13.94 -1.45
N LYS A 25 -29.71 -13.76 -1.22
CA LYS A 25 -30.26 -13.37 0.09
C LYS A 25 -30.03 -14.41 1.18
N GLN A 26 -30.16 -15.70 0.84
CA GLN A 26 -29.92 -16.79 1.78
C GLN A 26 -28.44 -16.91 2.12
N VAL A 27 -27.56 -16.78 1.13
CA VAL A 27 -26.10 -16.78 1.30
C VAL A 27 -25.70 -15.65 2.23
N ARG A 28 -26.13 -14.43 1.93
CA ARG A 28 -25.88 -13.26 2.77
C ARG A 28 -26.34 -13.47 4.21
N PHE A 29 -27.58 -13.93 4.39
CA PHE A 29 -28.11 -14.21 5.74
C PHE A 29 -27.27 -15.27 6.48
N GLY A 30 -26.88 -16.36 5.82
CA GLY A 30 -26.05 -17.40 6.43
C GLY A 30 -24.71 -16.85 6.90
N LEU A 31 -24.05 -16.03 6.07
CA LEU A 31 -22.76 -15.44 6.40
C LEU A 31 -22.87 -14.34 7.48
N GLU A 32 -23.84 -13.43 7.39
CA GLU A 32 -23.99 -12.32 8.35
C GLU A 32 -24.40 -12.78 9.75
N GLU A 33 -25.22 -13.83 9.86
CA GLU A 33 -25.74 -14.32 11.14
C GLU A 33 -24.89 -15.44 11.76
N TYR A 34 -24.35 -16.34 10.93
CA TYR A 34 -23.67 -17.55 11.41
C TYR A 34 -22.20 -17.66 10.96
N GLY A 35 -21.72 -16.77 10.09
CA GLY A 35 -20.40 -16.88 9.45
C GLY A 35 -20.27 -18.05 8.48
N CYS A 36 -21.31 -18.89 8.34
CA CYS A 36 -21.29 -20.12 7.57
C CYS A 36 -22.70 -20.62 7.23
N PHE A 37 -22.81 -21.57 6.31
CA PHE A 37 -24.04 -22.26 5.98
C PHE A 37 -23.76 -23.65 5.40
N VAL A 38 -24.79 -24.50 5.38
CA VAL A 38 -24.72 -25.82 4.74
C VAL A 38 -25.13 -25.69 3.27
N ALA A 39 -24.20 -25.92 2.35
CA ALA A 39 -24.44 -25.99 0.93
C ALA A 39 -24.85 -27.41 0.49
N GLN A 40 -25.96 -27.53 -0.23
CA GLN A 40 -26.33 -28.73 -0.98
C GLN A 40 -25.88 -28.57 -2.43
N TYR A 41 -25.03 -29.49 -2.90
CA TYR A 41 -24.42 -29.43 -4.23
C TYR A 41 -24.34 -30.83 -4.85
N GLU A 42 -25.40 -31.22 -5.55
CA GLU A 42 -25.61 -32.54 -6.16
C GLU A 42 -24.62 -32.87 -7.31
N GLN A 43 -23.94 -31.85 -7.86
CA GLN A 43 -22.88 -32.04 -8.85
C GLN A 43 -21.72 -32.88 -8.28
N ILE A 44 -21.50 -32.82 -6.96
CA ILE A 44 -20.61 -33.75 -6.26
C ILE A 44 -21.46 -34.92 -5.75
N SER A 45 -21.35 -36.06 -6.43
CA SER A 45 -22.10 -37.26 -6.06
C SER A 45 -21.56 -37.90 -4.78
N GLY A 46 -22.43 -38.61 -4.05
CA GLY A 46 -22.02 -39.42 -2.90
C GLY A 46 -20.99 -40.51 -3.27
N GLU A 47 -21.03 -41.04 -4.50
CA GLU A 47 -20.03 -41.98 -5.01
C GLU A 47 -18.64 -41.34 -5.13
N LEU A 48 -18.57 -40.10 -5.65
CA LEU A 48 -17.32 -39.35 -5.76
C LEU A 48 -16.76 -39.01 -4.37
N LEU A 49 -17.61 -38.56 -3.44
CA LEU A 49 -17.21 -38.30 -2.05
C LEU A 49 -16.65 -39.56 -1.37
N ASN A 50 -17.33 -40.69 -1.49
CA ASN A 50 -16.87 -41.96 -0.93
C ASN A 50 -15.53 -42.39 -1.54
N SER A 51 -15.34 -42.18 -2.83
CA SER A 51 -14.06 -42.43 -3.51
C SER A 51 -12.92 -41.56 -2.98
N ILE A 52 -13.18 -40.26 -2.78
CA ILE A 52 -12.19 -39.31 -2.24
C ILE A 52 -11.83 -39.66 -0.80
N PHE A 53 -12.80 -39.93 0.06
CA PHE A 53 -12.53 -40.35 1.44
C PHE A 53 -11.84 -41.72 1.54
N GLY A 54 -12.13 -42.64 0.61
CA GLY A 54 -11.41 -43.91 0.48
C GLY A 54 -9.93 -43.69 0.19
N GLN A 55 -9.61 -42.89 -0.83
CA GLN A 55 -8.24 -42.57 -1.20
C GLN A 55 -7.52 -41.72 -0.13
N ALA A 56 -8.23 -40.84 0.58
CA ALA A 56 -7.68 -40.10 1.71
C ALA A 56 -7.26 -41.04 2.85
N LYS A 57 -8.02 -42.11 3.13
CA LYS A 57 -7.61 -43.14 4.11
C LYS A 57 -6.30 -43.79 3.70
N ASP A 58 -6.19 -44.22 2.44
CA ASP A 58 -4.95 -44.82 1.91
C ASP A 58 -3.75 -43.87 2.01
N LEU A 59 -3.98 -42.57 1.75
CA LEU A 59 -2.98 -41.51 1.87
C LEU A 59 -2.42 -41.39 3.29
N PHE A 60 -3.27 -41.47 4.32
CA PHE A 60 -2.82 -41.40 5.72
C PHE A 60 -2.08 -42.65 6.20
N GLU A 61 -2.27 -43.80 5.54
CA GLU A 61 -1.54 -45.05 5.82
C GLU A 61 -0.15 -45.11 5.16
N VAL A 62 0.20 -44.14 4.31
CA VAL A 62 1.54 -44.01 3.74
C VAL A 62 2.59 -43.84 4.85
N PRO A 63 3.77 -44.49 4.75
CA PRO A 63 4.84 -44.32 5.74
C PRO A 63 5.22 -42.86 5.98
N LYS A 64 5.43 -42.49 7.25
CA LYS A 64 5.74 -41.11 7.68
C LYS A 64 6.89 -40.48 6.88
N GLU A 65 7.93 -41.25 6.56
CA GLU A 65 9.11 -40.81 5.80
C GLU A 65 8.77 -40.30 4.38
N ASN A 66 7.66 -40.76 3.81
CA ASN A 66 7.17 -40.28 2.53
C ASN A 66 6.22 -39.10 2.68
N LYS A 67 5.40 -39.08 3.75
CA LYS A 67 4.49 -37.95 4.05
C LYS A 67 5.27 -36.64 4.29
N VAL A 68 6.39 -36.70 5.02
CA VAL A 68 7.23 -35.50 5.30
C VAL A 68 7.91 -34.89 4.07
N LYS A 69 7.85 -35.55 2.89
CA LYS A 69 8.33 -34.98 1.63
C LYS A 69 7.34 -33.99 1.01
N ASN A 70 6.09 -33.97 1.47
CA ASN A 70 5.12 -32.94 1.13
C ASN A 70 5.46 -31.68 1.95
N VAL A 71 6.26 -30.80 1.35
CA VAL A 71 6.69 -29.52 1.93
C VAL A 71 6.01 -28.38 1.18
N GLY A 72 5.52 -27.37 1.90
CA GLY A 72 5.03 -26.11 1.33
C GLY A 72 6.01 -24.96 1.59
N GLU A 73 6.00 -23.95 0.74
CA GLU A 73 6.85 -22.74 0.89
C GLU A 73 6.33 -21.79 1.98
N GLU A 74 5.01 -21.80 2.23
CA GLU A 74 4.35 -20.97 3.23
C GLU A 74 4.04 -21.75 4.54
N PRO A 75 3.91 -21.04 5.68
CA PRO A 75 3.47 -21.66 6.94
C PRO A 75 2.17 -22.45 6.77
N TYR A 76 2.07 -23.59 7.46
CA TYR A 76 0.90 -24.49 7.46
C TYR A 76 0.61 -25.21 6.13
N ARG A 77 1.39 -25.02 5.07
CA ARG A 77 1.29 -25.79 3.82
C ARG A 77 2.17 -27.06 3.86
N GLY A 78 1.70 -28.12 3.21
CA GLY A 78 2.35 -29.44 3.20
C GLY A 78 1.88 -30.40 4.30
N HIS A 79 2.71 -31.36 4.68
CA HIS A 79 2.43 -32.35 5.72
C HIS A 79 2.60 -31.74 7.11
N MET A 80 1.55 -31.83 7.92
CA MET A 80 1.60 -31.52 9.34
C MET A 80 1.31 -32.80 10.13
N GLY A 81 2.37 -33.38 10.69
CA GLY A 81 2.25 -34.54 11.57
C GLY A 81 1.84 -34.17 13.00
N PRO A 82 1.44 -35.19 13.80
CA PRO A 82 1.18 -35.01 15.22
C PRO A 82 2.36 -34.36 15.95
N ASN A 83 2.06 -33.39 16.82
CA ASN A 83 3.06 -32.65 17.58
C ASN A 83 2.60 -32.45 19.05
N PRO A 84 3.45 -31.97 19.96
CA PRO A 84 3.09 -31.83 21.38
C PRO A 84 1.85 -30.95 21.67
N LEU A 85 1.55 -29.98 20.80
CA LEU A 85 0.36 -29.13 20.92
C LEU A 85 -0.89 -29.77 20.30
N LEU A 86 -0.71 -30.59 19.26
CA LEU A 86 -1.77 -31.27 18.53
C LEU A 86 -1.44 -32.77 18.33
N PRO A 87 -1.53 -33.59 19.39
CA PRO A 87 -1.05 -34.98 19.36
C PRO A 87 -1.94 -35.93 18.56
N LEU A 88 -3.18 -35.54 18.24
CA LEU A 88 -4.16 -36.36 17.52
C LEU A 88 -4.46 -35.83 16.10
N TYR A 89 -3.81 -34.75 15.69
CA TYR A 89 -4.01 -34.09 14.41
C TYR A 89 -2.94 -34.51 13.40
N GLU A 90 -3.36 -34.89 12.21
CA GLU A 90 -2.48 -35.04 11.05
C GLU A 90 -3.15 -34.43 9.81
N SER A 91 -2.40 -33.68 9.00
CA SER A 91 -2.91 -33.17 7.72
C SER A 91 -1.90 -33.23 6.57
N LEU A 92 -2.44 -33.27 5.36
CA LEU A 92 -1.71 -33.30 4.09
C LEU A 92 -2.37 -32.33 3.10
N CYS A 93 -1.55 -31.64 2.31
CA CYS A 93 -2.01 -30.56 1.44
C CYS A 93 -1.62 -30.76 -0.02
N ILE A 94 -2.50 -30.32 -0.91
CA ILE A 94 -2.25 -30.14 -2.33
C ILE A 94 -2.45 -28.65 -2.64
N ASP A 95 -1.35 -27.98 -2.95
CA ASP A 95 -1.35 -26.58 -3.36
C ASP A 95 -1.89 -26.45 -4.79
N ASN A 96 -2.76 -25.47 -5.02
CA ASN A 96 -3.38 -25.19 -6.30
C ASN A 96 -4.03 -26.43 -6.93
N VAL A 97 -5.04 -26.99 -6.25
CA VAL A 97 -5.69 -28.27 -6.62
C VAL A 97 -6.34 -28.26 -8.01
N THR A 98 -6.59 -27.08 -8.59
CA THR A 98 -7.12 -26.93 -9.95
C THR A 98 -6.03 -27.01 -11.03
N SER A 99 -4.74 -26.99 -10.64
CA SER A 99 -3.61 -27.12 -11.57
C SER A 99 -3.30 -28.61 -11.85
N PRO A 100 -3.39 -29.04 -13.12
CA PRO A 100 -3.05 -30.42 -13.49
C PRO A 100 -1.60 -30.81 -13.21
N GLN A 101 -0.68 -29.84 -13.11
CA GLN A 101 0.73 -30.12 -12.79
C GLN A 101 0.94 -30.42 -11.30
N GLU A 102 0.26 -29.69 -10.42
CA GLU A 102 0.38 -29.88 -8.97
C GLU A 102 -0.32 -31.16 -8.54
N THR A 103 -1.50 -31.45 -9.09
CA THR A 103 -2.16 -32.72 -8.85
C THR A 103 -1.42 -33.90 -9.48
N GLN A 104 -0.72 -33.71 -10.60
CA GLN A 104 0.14 -34.75 -11.19
C GLN A 104 1.31 -35.15 -10.29
N LYS A 105 1.83 -34.26 -9.43
CA LYS A 105 2.84 -34.63 -8.41
C LYS A 105 2.27 -35.63 -7.39
N PHE A 106 0.95 -35.67 -7.23
CA PHE A 106 0.19 -36.55 -6.34
C PHE A 106 -0.51 -37.72 -7.05
N LYS A 107 -0.43 -37.80 -8.39
CA LYS A 107 -1.21 -38.73 -9.24
C LYS A 107 -1.06 -40.21 -8.92
N ASN A 108 0.07 -40.61 -8.32
CA ASN A 108 0.30 -42.01 -7.93
C ASN A 108 -0.60 -42.45 -6.75
N LEU A 109 -1.34 -41.52 -6.13
CA LEU A 109 -2.17 -41.79 -4.95
C LEU A 109 -3.65 -41.42 -5.10
N ILE A 110 -4.03 -40.44 -5.94
CA ILE A 110 -5.44 -40.03 -6.05
C ILE A 110 -5.84 -39.63 -7.49
N GLU A 111 -6.64 -40.47 -8.18
CA GLU A 111 -7.04 -40.23 -9.59
C GLU A 111 -8.23 -39.28 -9.73
N THR A 112 -9.05 -39.13 -8.69
CA THR A 112 -10.32 -38.37 -8.73
C THR A 112 -10.24 -36.96 -8.12
N THR A 113 -9.06 -36.55 -7.61
CA THR A 113 -8.88 -35.23 -6.96
C THR A 113 -9.11 -34.07 -7.91
N ASP A 114 -8.62 -34.15 -9.15
CA ASP A 114 -8.74 -33.07 -10.14
C ASP A 114 -10.21 -32.69 -10.36
N SER A 115 -11.05 -33.70 -10.59
CA SER A 115 -12.50 -33.51 -10.75
C SER A 115 -13.17 -32.98 -9.49
N PHE A 116 -12.74 -33.45 -8.31
CA PHE A 116 -13.33 -33.03 -7.05
C PHE A 116 -12.94 -31.59 -6.69
N GLY A 117 -11.67 -31.24 -6.83
CA GLY A 117 -11.16 -29.88 -6.62
C GLY A 117 -11.78 -28.88 -7.58
N GLN A 118 -11.99 -29.25 -8.84
CA GLN A 118 -12.68 -28.39 -9.80
C GLN A 118 -14.15 -28.14 -9.40
N LEU A 119 -14.87 -29.17 -8.95
CA LEU A 119 -16.26 -29.03 -8.51
C LEU A 119 -16.38 -28.17 -7.24
N LEU A 120 -15.45 -28.30 -6.29
CA LEU A 120 -15.38 -27.42 -5.12
C LEU A 120 -15.09 -25.97 -5.52
N ALA A 121 -14.14 -25.75 -6.42
CA ALA A 121 -13.83 -24.42 -6.94
C ALA A 121 -15.03 -23.80 -7.69
N ASP A 122 -15.82 -24.60 -8.41
CA ASP A 122 -17.03 -24.13 -9.10
C ASP A 122 -18.15 -23.76 -8.11
N LEU A 123 -18.30 -24.53 -7.01
CA LEU A 123 -19.19 -24.17 -5.92
C LEU A 123 -18.75 -22.87 -5.23
N GLU A 124 -17.48 -22.77 -4.85
CA GLU A 124 -16.87 -21.56 -4.28
C GLU A 124 -17.14 -20.35 -5.17
N ARG A 125 -16.82 -20.47 -6.46
CA ARG A 125 -17.04 -19.42 -7.46
C ARG A 125 -18.47 -18.92 -7.50
N THR A 126 -19.42 -19.87 -7.46
CA THR A 126 -20.85 -19.56 -7.49
C THR A 126 -21.27 -18.82 -6.24
N VAL A 127 -20.79 -19.26 -5.06
CA VAL A 127 -21.07 -18.62 -3.78
C VAL A 127 -20.46 -17.22 -3.73
N GLU A 128 -19.20 -17.05 -4.13
CA GLU A 128 -18.54 -15.74 -4.21
C GLU A 128 -19.32 -14.76 -5.09
N GLN A 129 -19.72 -15.17 -6.31
CA GLN A 129 -20.56 -14.32 -7.17
C GLN A 129 -21.86 -13.89 -6.47
N LEU A 130 -22.52 -14.81 -5.77
CA LEU A 130 -23.73 -14.53 -5.00
C LEU A 130 -23.46 -13.57 -3.83
N ILE A 131 -22.30 -13.67 -3.17
CA ILE A 131 -21.87 -12.72 -2.13
C ILE A 131 -21.77 -11.32 -2.74
N PHE A 132 -20.94 -11.16 -3.77
CA PHE A 132 -20.72 -9.85 -4.41
C PHE A 132 -22.02 -9.23 -4.94
N GLU A 133 -22.89 -10.03 -5.54
CA GLU A 133 -24.20 -9.56 -5.97
C GLU A 133 -25.12 -9.16 -4.80
N SER A 134 -25.10 -9.89 -3.69
CA SER A 134 -25.91 -9.58 -2.50
C SER A 134 -25.56 -8.24 -1.84
N TYR A 135 -24.33 -7.77 -2.03
CA TYR A 135 -23.83 -6.47 -1.59
C TYR A 135 -23.96 -5.36 -2.65
N GLY A 136 -24.49 -5.68 -3.84
CA GLY A 136 -24.69 -4.71 -4.92
C GLY A 136 -23.42 -4.38 -5.72
N ILE A 137 -22.36 -5.16 -5.54
CA ILE A 137 -21.03 -4.95 -6.15
C ILE A 137 -20.65 -6.03 -7.16
N GLY A 138 -21.62 -6.76 -7.71
CA GLY A 138 -21.41 -7.91 -8.60
C GLY A 138 -20.48 -7.68 -9.81
N LYS A 139 -20.34 -6.44 -10.30
CA LYS A 139 -19.40 -6.11 -11.40
C LYS A 139 -17.92 -6.28 -11.02
N GLN A 140 -17.60 -6.27 -9.73
CA GLN A 140 -16.24 -6.42 -9.21
C GLN A 140 -15.80 -7.89 -9.12
N TYR A 141 -16.73 -8.84 -9.27
CA TYR A 141 -16.38 -10.26 -9.25
C TYR A 141 -15.39 -10.63 -10.38
N GLU A 142 -15.54 -10.03 -11.57
CA GLU A 142 -14.68 -10.34 -12.72
C GLU A 142 -13.21 -9.91 -12.51
N SER A 143 -12.94 -8.93 -11.64
CA SER A 143 -11.57 -8.52 -11.28
C SER A 143 -10.95 -9.41 -10.19
N VAL A 144 -11.75 -9.85 -9.20
CA VAL A 144 -11.27 -10.62 -8.04
C VAL A 144 -11.17 -12.12 -8.32
N GLY A 145 -12.12 -12.71 -9.06
CA GLY A 145 -12.22 -14.16 -9.22
C GLY A 145 -11.16 -14.84 -10.10
N SER A 146 -10.23 -14.08 -10.69
CA SER A 146 -9.26 -14.58 -11.69
C SER A 146 -7.87 -14.92 -11.13
N SER A 147 -7.59 -14.61 -9.86
CA SER A 147 -6.28 -14.77 -9.21
C SER A 147 -6.25 -15.77 -8.04
N ASN A 148 -7.38 -16.37 -7.64
CA ASN A 148 -7.46 -17.23 -6.46
C ASN A 148 -6.67 -18.56 -6.63
N GLY A 149 -5.81 -18.85 -5.66
CA GLY A 149 -5.14 -20.16 -5.53
C GLY A 149 -5.91 -21.07 -4.56
N HIS A 150 -6.28 -22.28 -5.01
CA HIS A 150 -7.08 -23.20 -4.17
C HIS A 150 -6.19 -24.21 -3.43
N LEU A 151 -6.33 -24.28 -2.10
CA LEU A 151 -5.66 -25.28 -1.26
C LEU A 151 -6.64 -26.40 -0.88
N LEU A 152 -6.32 -27.65 -1.24
CA LEU A 152 -7.06 -28.80 -0.72
C LEU A 152 -6.27 -29.43 0.43
N ARG A 153 -6.92 -29.56 1.60
CA ARG A 153 -6.34 -30.19 2.79
C ARG A 153 -7.14 -31.42 3.21
N PHE A 154 -6.45 -32.54 3.36
CA PHE A 154 -6.97 -33.73 4.02
C PHE A 154 -6.58 -33.67 5.49
N ILE A 155 -7.53 -33.96 6.38
CA ILE A 155 -7.33 -33.92 7.84
C ILE A 155 -7.76 -35.25 8.45
N LYS A 156 -6.92 -35.81 9.31
CA LYS A 156 -7.19 -37.00 10.11
C LYS A 156 -7.11 -36.64 11.59
N TYR A 157 -8.17 -36.97 12.32
CA TYR A 157 -8.21 -36.96 13.77
C TYR A 157 -8.16 -38.39 14.28
N THR A 158 -7.20 -38.69 15.15
CA THR A 158 -7.08 -40.04 15.74
C THR A 158 -7.99 -40.16 16.96
N VAL A 159 -8.68 -41.30 17.09
CA VAL A 159 -9.53 -41.62 18.25
C VAL A 159 -8.63 -41.75 19.49
N PRO A 160 -8.93 -41.07 20.61
CA PRO A 160 -8.17 -41.26 21.84
C PRO A 160 -8.41 -42.66 22.43
N GLU A 161 -7.46 -43.13 23.23
CA GLU A 161 -7.58 -44.43 23.92
C GLU A 161 -8.64 -44.41 25.06
N ASP A 162 -9.13 -43.24 25.48
CA ASP A 162 -10.11 -43.03 26.56
C ASP A 162 -11.33 -42.18 26.12
N ASN A 163 -12.36 -42.13 26.96
CA ASN A 163 -13.61 -41.32 26.82
C ASN A 163 -13.38 -39.79 26.93
N ASP A 164 -12.26 -39.32 26.38
CA ASP A 164 -11.77 -37.95 26.45
C ASP A 164 -12.57 -37.02 25.51
N THR A 165 -13.15 -35.95 26.07
CA THR A 165 -13.89 -34.90 25.34
C THR A 165 -13.05 -33.67 25.00
N THR A 166 -11.72 -33.75 25.10
CA THR A 166 -10.83 -32.61 24.85
C THR A 166 -10.86 -32.18 23.36
N LEU A 167 -10.90 -30.87 23.11
CA LEU A 167 -10.83 -30.29 21.75
C LEU A 167 -9.60 -30.83 21.00
N ARG A 168 -9.83 -31.36 19.79
CA ARG A 168 -8.76 -31.95 18.96
C ARG A 168 -7.94 -30.90 18.23
N PHE A 169 -8.54 -29.73 18.03
CA PHE A 169 -7.92 -28.55 17.47
C PHE A 169 -8.50 -27.34 18.20
N PRO A 170 -7.68 -26.33 18.57
CA PRO A 170 -8.19 -25.12 19.21
C PRO A 170 -9.25 -24.41 18.36
N SER A 171 -10.21 -23.75 19.02
CA SER A 171 -11.13 -22.85 18.33
C SER A 171 -10.36 -21.76 17.59
N HIS A 172 -10.68 -21.54 16.32
CA HIS A 172 -10.01 -20.58 15.45
C HIS A 172 -10.98 -20.06 14.39
N THR A 173 -10.52 -19.06 13.65
CA THR A 173 -11.06 -18.62 12.36
C THR A 173 -10.07 -19.00 11.27
N ASP A 174 -10.56 -19.17 10.04
CA ASP A 174 -9.69 -19.46 8.90
C ASP A 174 -9.17 -18.16 8.30
N ILE A 175 -7.88 -18.08 7.96
CA ILE A 175 -7.23 -16.84 7.48
C ILE A 175 -7.58 -16.53 6.01
N ASN A 176 -8.09 -17.51 5.26
CA ASN A 176 -8.40 -17.40 3.83
C ASN A 176 -9.67 -16.58 3.55
N PHE A 177 -9.99 -16.35 2.28
CA PHE A 177 -11.21 -15.65 1.88
C PHE A 177 -12.46 -16.50 2.16
N THR A 178 -12.42 -17.79 1.78
CA THR A 178 -13.50 -18.75 2.03
C THR A 178 -12.94 -20.15 2.32
N THR A 179 -13.69 -20.95 3.08
CA THR A 179 -13.41 -22.38 3.31
C THR A 179 -14.64 -23.23 3.02
N ILE A 180 -14.43 -24.37 2.36
CA ILE A 180 -15.45 -25.42 2.23
C ILE A 180 -15.00 -26.64 3.03
N VAL A 181 -15.72 -26.96 4.10
CA VAL A 181 -15.47 -28.14 4.94
C VAL A 181 -16.40 -29.28 4.55
N VAL A 182 -15.83 -30.47 4.37
CA VAL A 182 -16.57 -31.71 4.12
C VAL A 182 -16.25 -32.70 5.21
N GLN A 183 -17.26 -33.03 6.02
CA GLN A 183 -17.14 -34.05 7.06
C GLN A 183 -17.33 -35.44 6.46
N HIS A 184 -16.60 -36.44 6.99
CA HIS A 184 -16.90 -37.85 6.75
C HIS A 184 -18.11 -38.29 7.59
N ASP A 185 -18.42 -39.59 7.64
CA ASP A 185 -19.52 -40.22 8.39
C ASP A 185 -19.48 -40.03 9.92
N ILE A 186 -18.53 -39.26 10.46
CA ILE A 186 -18.39 -38.98 11.90
C ILE A 186 -18.45 -37.46 12.09
N ALA A 187 -19.46 -37.01 12.83
CA ALA A 187 -19.62 -35.60 13.19
C ALA A 187 -18.58 -35.16 14.23
N GLY A 188 -18.10 -33.93 14.08
CA GLY A 188 -17.18 -33.32 15.04
C GLY A 188 -16.89 -31.84 14.82
N LEU A 189 -17.50 -31.21 13.82
CA LEU A 189 -17.40 -29.77 13.59
C LEU A 189 -18.42 -29.03 14.46
N GLU A 190 -17.93 -28.11 15.28
CA GLU A 190 -18.73 -27.12 15.98
C GLU A 190 -18.44 -25.72 15.41
N VAL A 191 -19.48 -24.89 15.28
CA VAL A 191 -19.35 -23.49 14.86
C VAL A 191 -19.91 -22.56 15.93
N LYS A 192 -19.26 -21.41 16.12
CA LYS A 192 -19.68 -20.43 17.12
C LYS A 192 -20.53 -19.34 16.47
N THR A 193 -21.72 -19.08 17.00
CA THR A 193 -22.60 -18.01 16.51
C THR A 193 -22.11 -16.64 16.96
N LYS A 194 -22.70 -15.60 16.35
CA LYS A 194 -22.47 -14.20 16.70
C LYS A 194 -22.76 -13.89 18.17
N GLU A 195 -23.73 -14.58 18.77
CA GLU A 195 -24.10 -14.47 20.20
C GLU A 195 -23.16 -15.24 21.12
N GLY A 196 -22.24 -16.03 20.54
CA GLY A 196 -21.23 -16.78 21.26
C GLY A 196 -21.60 -18.23 21.60
N ASP A 197 -22.76 -18.71 21.13
CA ASP A 197 -23.22 -20.09 21.33
C ASP A 197 -22.52 -21.05 20.36
N TRP A 198 -22.24 -22.28 20.79
CA TRP A 198 -21.70 -23.33 19.93
C TRP A 198 -22.80 -24.19 19.34
N ILE A 199 -22.71 -24.48 18.04
CA ILE A 199 -23.64 -25.31 17.28
C ILE A 199 -22.88 -26.49 16.67
N ASP A 200 -23.34 -27.71 16.96
CA ASP A 200 -22.92 -28.92 16.27
C ASP A 200 -23.39 -28.91 14.80
N VAL A 201 -22.48 -29.21 13.89
CA VAL A 201 -22.80 -29.36 12.46
C VAL A 201 -22.95 -30.85 12.13
N GLU A 202 -24.18 -31.26 11.83
CA GLU A 202 -24.50 -32.64 11.45
C GLU A 202 -23.76 -33.08 10.17
N CYS A 203 -23.41 -34.36 10.09
CA CYS A 203 -22.91 -34.96 8.86
C CYS A 203 -24.06 -35.54 8.04
N ALA A 204 -24.17 -35.13 6.77
CA ALA A 204 -25.00 -35.84 5.81
C ALA A 204 -24.29 -35.98 4.45
N PRO A 205 -24.63 -37.01 3.66
CA PRO A 205 -24.09 -37.16 2.31
C PRO A 205 -24.40 -35.93 1.45
N SER A 206 -23.41 -35.44 0.72
CA SER A 206 -23.54 -34.29 -0.21
C SER A 206 -23.89 -32.95 0.45
N GLN A 207 -23.58 -32.80 1.74
CA GLN A 207 -23.61 -31.52 2.45
C GLN A 207 -22.19 -30.99 2.63
N PHE A 208 -22.00 -29.71 2.30
CA PHE A 208 -20.73 -29.00 2.38
C PHE A 208 -20.93 -27.82 3.31
N VAL A 209 -20.03 -27.58 4.26
CA VAL A 209 -20.12 -26.42 5.14
C VAL A 209 -19.29 -25.32 4.50
N PHE A 210 -19.97 -24.30 3.96
CA PHE A 210 -19.30 -23.12 3.42
C PHE A 210 -19.09 -22.12 4.57
N MET A 211 -17.88 -21.61 4.72
CA MET A 211 -17.48 -20.71 5.80
C MET A 211 -16.81 -19.47 5.20
N ALA A 212 -17.18 -18.30 5.73
CA ALA A 212 -16.42 -17.08 5.51
C ALA A 212 -15.13 -17.15 6.34
N GLY A 213 -13.98 -16.91 5.71
CA GLY A 213 -12.73 -16.73 6.44
C GLY A 213 -12.41 -15.25 6.70
N ASP A 214 -11.33 -15.00 7.41
CA ASP A 214 -10.84 -13.68 7.81
C ASP A 214 -10.32 -12.87 6.62
N GLY A 215 -10.11 -13.47 5.43
CA GLY A 215 -9.79 -12.73 4.21
C GLY A 215 -10.91 -11.80 3.74
N LEU A 216 -12.13 -11.94 4.29
CA LEU A 216 -13.23 -10.97 4.15
C LEU A 216 -13.13 -9.80 5.15
N GLN A 217 -12.16 -9.83 6.08
CA GLN A 217 -11.92 -8.83 7.11
C GLN A 217 -10.47 -8.30 7.00
N LEU A 218 -10.19 -7.16 7.64
CA LEU A 218 -8.79 -6.74 7.79
C LEU A 218 -8.05 -7.72 8.72
N PRO A 219 -6.78 -8.05 8.44
CA PRO A 219 -5.96 -8.87 9.33
C PRO A 219 -5.99 -8.33 10.75
N THR A 220 -6.16 -9.21 11.74
CA THR A 220 -6.11 -8.83 13.16
C THR A 220 -4.86 -9.42 13.80
N ILE A 221 -4.00 -8.56 14.37
CA ILE A 221 -2.72 -8.95 14.95
C ILE A 221 -2.72 -8.64 16.45
N ASN A 222 -2.30 -9.62 17.26
CA ASN A 222 -2.24 -9.49 18.70
C ASN A 222 -0.86 -9.00 19.18
N PHE A 223 -0.85 -7.82 19.83
CA PHE A 223 0.34 -7.18 20.42
C PHE A 223 0.41 -7.32 21.94
N SER A 224 -0.58 -7.94 22.56
CA SER A 224 -0.63 -8.19 24.01
C SER A 224 -0.13 -9.58 24.39
N ILE A 225 0.69 -10.20 23.53
CA ILE A 225 1.35 -11.46 23.81
C ILE A 225 2.42 -11.24 24.90
N GLU A 226 2.36 -12.01 26.00
CA GLU A 226 3.19 -11.81 27.20
C GLU A 226 4.71 -11.80 26.91
N ASP A 227 5.17 -12.56 25.91
CA ASP A 227 6.58 -12.68 25.56
C ASP A 227 7.00 -11.87 24.32
N LEU A 228 6.16 -10.98 23.78
CA LEU A 228 6.46 -10.25 22.54
C LEU A 228 7.61 -9.24 22.71
N LYS A 229 8.83 -9.72 22.46
CA LYS A 229 10.06 -8.92 22.48
C LYS A 229 11.10 -9.48 21.51
N PRO A 230 12.09 -8.68 21.06
CA PRO A 230 13.14 -9.16 20.17
C PRO A 230 13.79 -10.46 20.66
N GLY A 231 13.83 -11.47 19.79
CA GLY A 231 14.40 -12.80 20.06
C GLY A 231 13.48 -13.79 20.79
N SER A 232 12.24 -13.42 21.12
CA SER A 232 11.22 -14.35 21.62
C SER A 232 10.68 -15.28 20.54
N ALA A 233 9.96 -16.33 20.95
CA ALA A 233 9.35 -17.28 20.01
C ALA A 233 8.19 -16.66 19.22
N SER A 234 7.49 -15.67 19.80
CA SER A 234 6.40 -14.94 19.16
C SER A 234 6.87 -13.82 18.23
N TRP A 235 8.08 -13.25 18.44
CA TRP A 235 8.57 -12.09 17.68
C TRP A 235 8.58 -12.28 16.17
N LEU A 236 9.27 -13.32 15.67
CA LEU A 236 9.44 -13.51 14.23
C LEU A 236 8.13 -13.90 13.52
N PRO A 237 7.27 -14.77 14.08
CA PRO A 237 5.92 -14.97 13.55
C PRO A 237 5.10 -13.67 13.48
N THR A 238 5.07 -12.86 14.54
CA THR A 238 4.34 -11.59 14.55
C THR A 238 4.93 -10.60 13.54
N ALA A 239 6.26 -10.54 13.40
CA ALA A 239 6.93 -9.69 12.41
C ALA A 239 6.51 -10.04 10.97
N LYS A 240 6.35 -11.34 10.67
CA LYS A 240 5.84 -11.79 9.38
C LYS A 240 4.37 -11.41 9.16
N GLN A 241 3.54 -11.50 10.19
CA GLN A 241 2.13 -11.07 10.11
C GLN A 241 2.02 -9.57 9.84
N VAL A 242 2.79 -8.75 10.58
CA VAL A 242 2.82 -7.29 10.41
C VAL A 242 3.24 -6.94 8.99
N ARG A 243 4.33 -7.52 8.51
CA ARG A 243 4.83 -7.30 7.16
C ARG A 243 3.78 -7.66 6.11
N PHE A 244 3.24 -8.87 6.18
CA PHE A 244 2.23 -9.34 5.24
C PHE A 244 0.99 -8.42 5.23
N ALA A 245 0.49 -8.05 6.40
CA ALA A 245 -0.68 -7.19 6.48
C ALA A 245 -0.44 -5.80 5.87
N LEU A 246 0.74 -5.21 6.10
CA LEU A 246 1.10 -3.92 5.50
C LEU A 246 1.40 -4.02 3.99
N GLU A 247 2.03 -5.09 3.52
CA GLU A 247 2.33 -5.30 2.08
C GLU A 247 1.05 -5.57 1.26
N GLU A 248 0.10 -6.34 1.80
CA GLU A 248 -1.09 -6.78 1.08
C GLU A 248 -2.29 -5.84 1.26
N TYR A 249 -2.52 -5.37 2.49
CA TYR A 249 -3.72 -4.58 2.84
C TYR A 249 -3.40 -3.11 3.12
N GLY A 250 -2.13 -2.74 3.32
CA GLY A 250 -1.73 -1.41 3.77
C GLY A 250 -2.09 -1.11 5.24
N CYS A 251 -2.82 -2.00 5.91
CA CYS A 251 -3.28 -1.81 7.28
C CYS A 251 -3.63 -3.15 7.97
N PHE A 252 -3.86 -3.08 9.29
CA PHE A 252 -4.40 -4.19 10.09
C PHE A 252 -5.10 -3.67 11.35
N VAL A 253 -5.92 -4.52 11.98
CA VAL A 253 -6.46 -4.27 13.31
C VAL A 253 -5.48 -4.77 14.37
N ALA A 254 -5.00 -3.89 15.23
CA ALA A 254 -4.15 -4.22 16.36
C ALA A 254 -5.00 -4.53 17.60
N GLN A 255 -4.88 -5.75 18.13
CA GLN A 255 -5.34 -6.07 19.47
C GLN A 255 -4.26 -5.67 20.47
N TYR A 256 -4.59 -4.70 21.34
CA TYR A 256 -3.66 -4.10 22.29
C TYR A 256 -4.37 -3.79 23.62
N GLU A 257 -4.41 -4.79 24.51
CA GLU A 257 -5.09 -4.79 25.81
C GLU A 257 -4.56 -3.73 26.79
N GLN A 258 -3.38 -3.15 26.52
CA GLN A 258 -2.84 -2.04 27.28
C GLN A 258 -3.72 -0.78 27.18
N ILE A 259 -4.48 -0.63 26.08
CA ILE A 259 -5.54 0.38 25.97
C ILE A 259 -6.86 -0.28 26.39
N SER A 260 -7.36 0.12 27.57
CA SER A 260 -8.64 -0.39 28.09
C SER A 260 -9.83 0.31 27.45
N GLU A 261 -10.99 -0.36 27.47
CA GLU A 261 -12.27 0.24 27.06
C GLU A 261 -12.59 1.51 27.88
N GLU A 262 -12.26 1.52 29.18
CA GLU A 262 -12.42 2.70 30.04
C GLU A 262 -11.57 3.88 29.56
N LEU A 263 -10.29 3.65 29.24
CA LEU A 263 -9.41 4.69 28.72
C LEU A 263 -9.92 5.24 27.40
N LEU A 264 -10.37 4.36 26.50
CA LEU A 264 -10.90 4.74 25.20
C LEU A 264 -12.19 5.58 25.32
N ASN A 265 -13.11 5.16 26.19
CA ASN A 265 -14.34 5.90 26.47
C ASN A 265 -14.05 7.28 27.07
N ASN A 266 -13.05 7.38 27.95
CA ASN A 266 -12.60 8.67 28.50
C ASN A 266 -12.04 9.59 27.41
N MET A 267 -11.26 9.06 26.45
CA MET A 267 -10.75 9.84 25.31
C MET A 267 -11.87 10.35 24.40
N PHE A 268 -12.87 9.52 24.08
CA PHE A 268 -14.01 9.98 23.29
C PHE A 268 -14.90 10.98 24.06
N GLY A 269 -15.02 10.84 25.38
CA GLY A 269 -15.66 11.85 26.23
C GLY A 269 -14.96 13.20 26.15
N GLN A 270 -13.62 13.21 26.24
CA GLN A 270 -12.81 14.43 26.09
C GLN A 270 -12.91 15.03 24.69
N ALA A 271 -12.97 14.19 23.65
CA ALA A 271 -13.17 14.66 22.27
C ALA A 271 -14.54 15.36 22.12
N LYS A 272 -15.61 14.82 22.71
CA LYS A 272 -16.95 15.46 22.71
C LYS A 272 -16.89 16.85 23.33
N ASP A 273 -16.31 16.95 24.54
CA ASP A 273 -16.12 18.22 25.24
C ASP A 273 -15.29 19.23 24.42
N LEU A 274 -14.25 18.74 23.73
CA LEU A 274 -13.37 19.57 22.91
C LEU A 274 -14.11 20.22 21.73
N PHE A 275 -14.98 19.47 21.05
CA PHE A 275 -15.74 19.99 19.92
C PHE A 275 -16.90 20.93 20.30
N GLU A 276 -17.33 20.92 21.57
CA GLU A 276 -18.32 21.85 22.13
C GLU A 276 -17.75 23.23 22.48
N ILE A 277 -16.42 23.38 22.50
CA ILE A 277 -15.76 24.67 22.77
C ILE A 277 -16.14 25.71 21.70
N PRO A 278 -16.30 27.00 22.06
CA PRO A 278 -16.53 28.08 21.11
C PRO A 278 -15.51 28.08 19.96
N LYS A 279 -16.01 28.27 18.73
CA LYS A 279 -15.19 28.30 17.51
C LYS A 279 -13.98 29.25 17.62
N GLU A 280 -14.16 30.40 18.28
CA GLU A 280 -13.13 31.41 18.52
C GLU A 280 -11.90 30.88 19.27
N ASN A 281 -12.06 29.86 20.13
CA ASN A 281 -10.94 29.23 20.82
C ASN A 281 -10.34 28.10 19.97
N LYS A 282 -11.17 27.31 19.29
CA LYS A 282 -10.71 26.22 18.41
C LYS A 282 -9.78 26.73 17.31
N VAL A 283 -10.13 27.84 16.65
CA VAL A 283 -9.31 28.45 15.56
C VAL A 283 -7.96 28.99 16.04
N LYS A 284 -7.71 29.09 17.35
CA LYS A 284 -6.39 29.46 17.90
C LYS A 284 -5.40 28.30 17.88
N ASN A 285 -5.87 27.06 17.72
CA ASN A 285 -5.00 25.91 17.47
C ASN A 285 -4.45 26.03 16.03
N VAL A 286 -3.26 26.60 15.91
CA VAL A 286 -2.56 26.81 14.63
C VAL A 286 -1.25 26.01 14.67
N GLY A 287 -0.89 25.38 13.56
CA GLY A 287 0.40 24.73 13.37
C GLY A 287 1.23 25.43 12.28
N GLU A 288 2.54 25.30 12.36
CA GLU A 288 3.47 25.86 11.35
C GLU A 288 3.46 25.05 10.05
N GLU A 289 3.22 23.74 10.15
CA GLU A 289 3.15 22.81 9.01
C GLU A 289 1.72 22.63 8.47
N PRO A 290 1.56 22.22 7.19
CA PRO A 290 0.27 21.92 6.59
C PRO A 290 -0.53 20.92 7.42
N TYR A 291 -1.85 21.09 7.46
CA TYR A 291 -2.79 20.21 8.16
C TYR A 291 -2.61 20.14 9.69
N ARG A 292 -1.65 20.85 10.29
CA ARG A 292 -1.54 21.00 11.74
C ARG A 292 -2.43 22.13 12.25
N GLY A 293 -2.97 21.93 13.44
CA GLY A 293 -3.96 22.79 14.08
C GLY A 293 -5.42 22.43 13.76
N HIS A 294 -6.28 23.44 13.91
CA HIS A 294 -7.71 23.39 13.63
C HIS A 294 -7.97 23.38 12.13
N MET A 295 -8.85 22.48 11.67
CA MET A 295 -9.32 22.45 10.30
C MET A 295 -10.84 22.27 10.23
N GLY A 296 -11.48 23.05 9.35
CA GLY A 296 -12.91 22.96 9.09
C GLY A 296 -13.79 23.46 10.26
N PRO A 297 -15.13 23.47 10.11
CA PRO A 297 -15.86 23.31 8.87
C PRO A 297 -15.57 24.46 7.90
N ASN A 298 -15.38 24.14 6.62
CA ASN A 298 -15.15 25.13 5.56
C ASN A 298 -15.95 24.74 4.28
N PRO A 299 -16.07 25.63 3.27
CA PRO A 299 -16.89 25.34 2.09
C PRO A 299 -16.52 24.07 1.31
N GLY A 300 -15.24 23.64 1.32
CA GLY A 300 -14.80 22.41 0.67
C GLY A 300 -14.98 21.15 1.52
N LEU A 301 -15.11 21.31 2.84
CA LEU A 301 -15.31 20.22 3.81
C LEU A 301 -16.33 20.68 4.89
N PRO A 302 -17.62 20.82 4.52
CA PRO A 302 -18.61 21.47 5.38
C PRO A 302 -19.03 20.63 6.59
N LEU A 303 -18.82 19.32 6.55
CA LEU A 303 -19.20 18.39 7.63
C LEU A 303 -18.00 17.95 8.49
N TYR A 304 -16.77 18.31 8.10
CA TYR A 304 -15.54 17.88 8.77
C TYR A 304 -15.00 19.00 9.66
N GLU A 305 -14.67 18.65 10.91
CA GLU A 305 -13.90 19.49 11.82
C GLU A 305 -12.82 18.66 12.50
N SER A 306 -11.62 19.20 12.65
CA SER A 306 -10.54 18.55 13.40
C SER A 306 -9.68 19.52 14.19
N LEU A 307 -9.03 19.01 15.23
CA LEU A 307 -8.07 19.70 16.11
C LEU A 307 -6.92 18.72 16.37
N CYS A 308 -5.71 19.22 16.59
CA CYS A 308 -4.59 18.33 16.90
C CYS A 308 -3.65 18.85 17.98
N ILE A 309 -2.97 17.90 18.61
CA ILE A 309 -1.89 18.10 19.58
C ILE A 309 -0.60 17.59 18.95
N ASP A 310 0.31 18.51 18.68
CA ASP A 310 1.65 18.16 18.20
C ASP A 310 2.48 17.59 19.35
N ASN A 311 3.23 16.51 19.08
CA ASN A 311 4.05 15.82 20.05
C ASN A 311 3.27 15.42 21.32
N VAL A 312 2.20 14.66 21.15
CA VAL A 312 1.30 14.25 22.24
C VAL A 312 2.01 13.48 23.36
N THR A 313 3.16 12.86 23.07
CA THR A 313 4.02 12.20 24.08
C THR A 313 4.77 13.18 24.98
N SER A 314 4.68 14.50 24.73
CA SER A 314 5.22 15.56 25.57
C SER A 314 4.12 16.14 26.47
N PRO A 315 4.19 15.94 27.80
CA PRO A 315 3.24 16.53 28.75
C PRO A 315 3.20 18.06 28.70
N GLN A 316 4.25 18.71 28.17
CA GLN A 316 4.30 20.15 28.00
C GLN A 316 3.38 20.61 26.86
N GLU A 317 3.35 19.88 25.74
CA GLU A 317 2.52 20.22 24.59
C GLU A 317 1.04 19.91 24.85
N THR A 318 0.73 18.81 25.54
CA THR A 318 -0.65 18.52 25.98
C THR A 318 -1.16 19.57 26.96
N GLN A 319 -0.33 19.99 27.92
CA GLN A 319 -0.66 21.07 28.86
C GLN A 319 -0.85 22.42 28.15
N LYS A 320 -0.03 22.72 27.15
CA LYS A 320 -0.15 23.93 26.31
C LYS A 320 -1.45 23.92 25.50
N PHE A 321 -1.76 22.80 24.86
CA PHE A 321 -3.01 22.61 24.12
C PHE A 321 -4.24 22.80 25.03
N LYS A 322 -4.23 22.16 26.20
CA LYS A 322 -5.30 22.32 27.21
C LYS A 322 -5.49 23.78 27.62
N ASN A 323 -4.40 24.49 27.94
CA ASN A 323 -4.49 25.91 28.34
C ASN A 323 -5.03 26.79 27.21
N LEU A 324 -4.73 26.44 25.96
CA LEU A 324 -5.25 27.13 24.78
C LEU A 324 -6.76 26.92 24.61
N MET A 325 -7.22 25.68 24.80
CA MET A 325 -8.63 25.32 24.65
C MET A 325 -9.50 25.85 25.81
N TRP A 326 -8.95 25.88 27.03
CA TRP A 326 -9.65 26.29 28.26
C TRP A 326 -8.88 27.37 29.07
N PRO A 327 -8.76 28.61 28.57
CA PRO A 327 -7.94 29.66 29.19
C PRO A 327 -8.48 30.17 30.55
N GLU A 328 -9.80 30.09 30.79
CA GLU A 328 -10.45 30.50 32.05
C GLU A 328 -10.72 29.31 33.01
N GLY A 329 -10.24 28.11 32.65
CA GLY A 329 -10.74 26.85 33.22
C GLY A 329 -12.15 26.50 32.70
N LYS A 330 -12.59 25.25 32.88
CA LYS A 330 -13.97 24.83 32.55
C LYS A 330 -14.97 25.46 33.54
N THR A 331 -15.37 26.70 33.32
CA THR A 331 -16.22 27.43 34.29
C THR A 331 -17.73 27.36 34.01
N ASN A 332 -18.20 26.75 32.91
CA ASN A 332 -19.63 26.75 32.57
C ASN A 332 -20.33 25.39 32.41
N PHE A 333 -19.69 24.28 32.75
CA PHE A 333 -20.37 22.99 32.93
C PHE A 333 -19.86 22.33 34.21
N CYS A 334 -20.77 21.84 35.05
CA CYS A 334 -20.47 21.24 36.35
C CYS A 334 -19.50 20.05 36.23
N VAL A 335 -18.19 20.28 36.26
CA VAL A 335 -17.23 19.24 36.64
C VAL A 335 -16.02 19.88 37.33
N PHE A 336 -15.74 19.42 38.55
CA PHE A 336 -14.73 19.89 39.50
C PHE A 336 -13.29 19.93 38.92
N GLU A 337 -12.38 20.64 39.60
CA GLU A 337 -10.92 20.64 39.37
C GLU A 337 -10.29 19.23 39.18
N PHE A 338 -10.95 18.18 39.70
CA PHE A 338 -10.57 16.77 39.53
C PHE A 338 -10.52 16.33 38.04
N THR A 339 -11.48 16.81 37.24
CA THR A 339 -11.61 16.54 35.79
C THR A 339 -10.51 17.21 34.98
N ILE A 340 -9.94 18.30 35.49
CA ILE A 340 -8.92 19.10 34.80
C ILE A 340 -7.55 18.40 34.88
N ARG A 341 -7.22 17.70 35.98
CA ARG A 341 -6.02 16.86 36.05
C ARG A 341 -6.14 15.61 35.17
N GLN A 342 -7.32 14.99 35.14
CA GLN A 342 -7.57 13.82 34.32
C GLN A 342 -7.35 14.06 32.82
N TYR A 343 -7.61 15.26 32.27
CA TYR A 343 -7.43 15.51 30.84
C TYR A 343 -6.01 15.21 30.34
N ASN A 344 -4.99 15.83 30.96
CA ASN A 344 -3.60 15.60 30.56
C ASN A 344 -3.19 14.17 30.89
N GLU A 345 -3.48 13.68 32.10
CA GLU A 345 -3.10 12.32 32.50
C GLU A 345 -3.67 11.25 31.55
N THR A 346 -4.92 11.42 31.10
CA THR A 346 -5.56 10.50 30.15
C THR A 346 -4.98 10.67 28.74
N THR A 347 -4.82 11.91 28.26
CA THR A 347 -4.30 12.20 26.91
C THR A 347 -2.83 11.79 26.77
N ASP A 348 -2.01 12.10 27.77
CA ASP A 348 -0.60 11.72 27.86
C ASP A 348 -0.46 10.20 27.88
N LEU A 349 -1.23 9.50 28.72
CA LEU A 349 -1.21 8.04 28.81
C LEU A 349 -1.64 7.41 27.48
N PHE A 350 -2.73 7.89 26.90
CA PHE A 350 -3.24 7.38 25.63
C PHE A 350 -2.24 7.60 24.49
N GLY A 351 -1.68 8.81 24.38
CA GLY A 351 -0.64 9.14 23.41
C GLY A 351 0.62 8.29 23.58
N GLN A 352 1.05 8.05 24.82
CA GLN A 352 2.20 7.18 25.11
C GLN A 352 1.94 5.73 24.71
N LEU A 353 0.76 5.19 25.01
CA LEU A 353 0.39 3.82 24.66
C LEU A 353 0.31 3.60 23.15
N LEU A 354 -0.23 4.57 22.40
CA LEU A 354 -0.22 4.54 20.93
C LEU A 354 1.21 4.60 20.37
N ALA A 355 2.06 5.48 20.90
CA ALA A 355 3.46 5.57 20.49
C ALA A 355 4.26 4.29 20.82
N ASP A 356 3.93 3.60 21.91
CA ASP A 356 4.55 2.32 22.27
C ASP A 356 4.11 1.18 21.32
N LEU A 357 2.83 1.17 20.92
CA LEU A 357 2.32 0.25 19.91
C LEU A 357 3.00 0.51 18.55
N GLU A 358 3.05 1.77 18.10
CA GLU A 358 3.74 2.20 16.87
C GLU A 358 5.18 1.72 16.86
N ARG A 359 5.95 2.03 17.91
CA ARG A 359 7.34 1.58 18.07
C ARG A 359 7.49 0.06 17.99
N THR A 360 6.57 -0.69 18.59
CA THR A 360 6.60 -2.15 18.53
C THR A 360 6.36 -2.67 17.11
N VAL A 361 5.36 -2.12 16.42
CA VAL A 361 5.05 -2.46 15.01
C VAL A 361 6.22 -2.13 14.09
N GLU A 362 6.81 -0.94 14.23
CA GLU A 362 7.96 -0.51 13.42
C GLU A 362 9.17 -1.42 13.64
N GLN A 363 9.48 -1.78 14.89
CA GLN A 363 10.56 -2.72 15.18
C GLN A 363 10.33 -4.09 14.53
N LEU A 364 9.11 -4.62 14.64
CA LEU A 364 8.72 -5.87 13.99
C LEU A 364 8.86 -5.78 12.47
N LEU A 365 8.43 -4.66 11.88
CA LEU A 365 8.52 -4.41 10.45
C LEU A 365 9.97 -4.36 9.98
N PHE A 366 10.83 -3.58 10.63
CA PHE A 366 12.26 -3.47 10.27
C PHE A 366 12.99 -4.82 10.42
N GLU A 367 12.68 -5.59 11.47
CA GLU A 367 13.23 -6.93 11.66
C GLU A 367 12.78 -7.88 10.54
N SER A 368 11.51 -7.79 10.11
CA SER A 368 10.95 -8.63 9.04
C SER A 368 11.63 -8.42 7.67
N TYR A 369 12.20 -7.22 7.44
CA TYR A 369 12.98 -6.88 6.26
C TYR A 369 14.48 -7.15 6.42
N GLY A 370 14.93 -7.61 7.60
CA GLY A 370 16.33 -7.89 7.90
C GLY A 370 17.17 -6.65 8.20
N ILE A 371 16.52 -5.53 8.54
CA ILE A 371 17.15 -4.22 8.79
C ILE A 371 16.92 -3.69 10.22
N GLY A 372 16.56 -4.55 11.17
CA GLY A 372 16.17 -4.20 12.54
C GLY A 372 17.08 -3.22 13.29
N LYS A 373 18.40 -3.21 13.00
CA LYS A 373 19.37 -2.28 13.62
C LYS A 373 19.18 -0.81 13.20
N GLN A 374 18.47 -0.53 12.12
CA GLN A 374 18.21 0.82 11.63
C GLN A 374 17.03 1.50 12.35
N TYR A 375 16.22 0.75 13.13
CA TYR A 375 15.12 1.32 13.90
C TYR A 375 15.61 2.40 14.89
N GLU A 376 16.74 2.17 15.58
CA GLU A 376 17.24 3.11 16.59
C GLU A 376 17.56 4.50 16.01
N SER A 377 17.91 4.58 14.71
CA SER A 377 18.07 5.86 14.02
C SER A 377 16.75 6.50 13.59
N VAL A 378 15.77 5.72 13.13
CA VAL A 378 14.49 6.22 12.59
C VAL A 378 13.50 6.59 13.71
N GLY A 379 13.32 5.72 14.70
CA GLY A 379 12.34 5.91 15.77
C GLY A 379 12.71 7.03 16.77
N SER A 380 13.96 7.50 16.78
CA SER A 380 14.43 8.55 17.69
C SER A 380 14.06 9.98 17.26
N SER A 381 13.61 10.16 16.01
CA SER A 381 13.23 11.45 15.42
C SER A 381 11.73 11.64 15.19
N ASN A 382 10.89 10.63 15.48
CA ASN A 382 9.46 10.71 15.19
C ASN A 382 8.73 11.64 16.17
N GLY A 383 8.02 12.64 15.62
CA GLY A 383 7.06 13.45 16.37
C GLY A 383 5.66 12.86 16.27
N HIS A 384 5.00 12.59 17.39
CA HIS A 384 3.67 11.97 17.40
C HIS A 384 2.55 13.01 17.40
N LEU A 385 1.73 13.02 16.35
CA LEU A 385 0.56 13.90 16.22
C LEU A 385 -0.71 13.17 16.68
N LEU A 386 -1.42 13.70 17.67
CA LEU A 386 -2.78 13.23 17.99
C LEU A 386 -3.81 14.16 17.37
N ARG A 387 -4.71 13.62 16.54
CA ARG A 387 -5.81 14.38 15.92
C ARG A 387 -7.16 13.90 16.40
N PHE A 388 -7.98 14.84 16.85
CA PHE A 388 -9.41 14.65 17.09
C PHE A 388 -10.17 15.02 15.83
N ILE A 389 -11.09 14.16 15.40
CA ILE A 389 -11.89 14.36 14.17
C ILE A 389 -13.38 14.24 14.51
N LYS A 390 -14.18 15.15 13.95
CA LYS A 390 -15.63 15.14 14.05
C LYS A 390 -16.26 15.26 12.67
N TYR A 391 -17.22 14.38 12.41
CA TYR A 391 -18.12 14.46 11.26
C TYR A 391 -19.51 14.86 11.75
N THR A 392 -20.13 15.84 11.11
CA THR A 392 -21.50 16.27 11.41
C THR A 392 -22.50 15.44 10.62
N VAL A 393 -23.63 15.07 11.25
CA VAL A 393 -24.72 14.34 10.59
C VAL A 393 -25.31 15.22 9.47
N PRO A 394 -25.48 14.70 8.25
CA PRO A 394 -26.12 15.44 7.16
C PRO A 394 -27.61 15.67 7.46
N GLU A 395 -28.20 16.69 6.85
CA GLU A 395 -29.64 16.92 6.91
C GLU A 395 -30.43 15.94 6.01
N ASP A 396 -29.76 15.20 5.13
CA ASP A 396 -30.30 14.21 4.19
C ASP A 396 -29.74 12.79 4.40
N ASN A 397 -30.43 11.79 3.84
CA ASN A 397 -29.97 10.38 3.83
C ASN A 397 -28.85 10.14 2.79
N ASP A 398 -28.08 11.17 2.44
CA ASP A 398 -27.04 11.07 1.42
C ASP A 398 -25.85 10.23 1.93
N THR A 399 -25.34 9.32 1.11
CA THR A 399 -24.19 8.45 1.41
C THR A 399 -22.87 8.97 0.82
N THR A 400 -22.82 10.23 0.39
CA THR A 400 -21.61 10.86 -0.18
C THR A 400 -20.39 10.85 0.75
N LEU A 401 -19.20 10.64 0.16
CA LEU A 401 -17.90 10.71 0.85
C LEU A 401 -17.76 12.03 1.65
N ARG A 402 -17.47 11.92 2.94
CA ARG A 402 -17.37 13.08 3.87
C ARG A 402 -16.01 13.75 3.86
N PHE A 403 -15.01 12.99 3.46
CA PHE A 403 -13.64 13.44 3.26
C PHE A 403 -13.13 12.74 1.99
N PRO A 404 -12.38 13.43 1.11
CA PRO A 404 -11.82 12.80 -0.08
C PRO A 404 -10.95 11.58 0.30
N SER A 405 -11.01 10.53 -0.52
CA SER A 405 -10.04 9.43 -0.41
C SER A 405 -8.62 9.98 -0.53
N HIS A 406 -7.73 9.57 0.36
CA HIS A 406 -6.35 10.04 0.42
C HIS A 406 -5.46 8.95 1.04
N THR A 407 -4.16 9.18 0.96
CA THR A 407 -3.14 8.48 1.75
C THR A 407 -2.60 9.42 2.81
N ASP A 408 -2.12 8.87 3.91
CA ASP A 408 -1.50 9.67 4.96
C ASP A 408 -0.03 9.92 4.64
N ILE A 409 0.41 11.18 4.68
CA ILE A 409 1.77 11.56 4.27
C ILE A 409 2.85 11.10 5.28
N ASN A 410 2.44 10.72 6.49
CA ASN A 410 3.32 10.31 7.58
C ASN A 410 3.88 8.88 7.36
N PHE A 411 4.71 8.41 8.29
CA PHE A 411 5.26 7.06 8.24
C PHE A 411 4.18 6.00 8.56
N THR A 412 3.41 6.24 9.62
CA THR A 412 2.32 5.37 10.06
C THR A 412 1.18 6.17 10.70
N THR A 413 -0.03 5.61 10.68
CA THR A 413 -1.21 6.17 11.36
C THR A 413 -1.91 5.09 12.16
N ILE A 414 -2.43 5.45 13.34
CA ILE A 414 -3.36 4.61 14.10
C ILE A 414 -4.72 5.31 14.15
N VAL A 415 -5.73 4.72 13.51
CA VAL A 415 -7.11 5.23 13.50
C VAL A 415 -7.93 4.49 14.54
N VAL A 416 -8.71 5.26 15.31
CA VAL A 416 -9.65 4.74 16.30
C VAL A 416 -11.03 5.30 16.00
N GLN A 417 -11.98 4.42 15.69
CA GLN A 417 -13.36 4.81 15.41
C GLN A 417 -14.18 4.88 16.70
N HIS A 418 -15.14 5.81 16.76
CA HIS A 418 -16.21 5.79 17.76
C HIS A 418 -17.23 4.69 17.39
N ASP A 419 -18.30 4.51 18.17
CA ASP A 419 -19.37 3.51 17.97
C ASP A 419 -20.16 3.62 16.63
N ILE A 420 -19.72 4.47 15.70
CA ILE A 420 -20.31 4.66 14.37
C ILE A 420 -19.23 4.35 13.34
N ALA A 421 -19.47 3.32 12.53
CA ALA A 421 -18.59 2.95 11.43
C ALA A 421 -18.57 4.03 10.34
N GLY A 422 -17.39 4.25 9.75
CA GLY A 422 -17.23 5.19 8.65
C GLY A 422 -15.86 5.17 7.97
N LEU A 423 -14.92 4.36 8.44
CA LEU A 423 -13.62 4.16 7.81
C LEU A 423 -13.73 3.11 6.70
N GLU A 424 -13.25 3.46 5.52
CA GLU A 424 -13.02 2.53 4.42
C GLU A 424 -11.53 2.59 4.05
N VAL A 425 -10.94 1.42 3.78
CA VAL A 425 -9.53 1.32 3.37
C VAL A 425 -9.48 0.69 1.99
N LYS A 426 -8.64 1.24 1.10
CA LYS A 426 -8.46 0.73 -0.25
C LYS A 426 -7.30 -0.26 -0.30
N THR A 427 -7.54 -1.47 -0.80
CA THR A 427 -6.52 -2.51 -0.98
C THR A 427 -5.58 -2.17 -2.15
N LYS A 428 -4.46 -2.90 -2.22
CA LYS A 428 -3.50 -2.83 -3.33
C LYS A 428 -4.14 -3.10 -4.71
N GLU A 429 -5.14 -3.97 -4.76
CA GLU A 429 -5.88 -4.29 -6.00
C GLU A 429 -6.95 -3.25 -6.35
N GLY A 430 -7.20 -2.31 -5.43
CA GLY A 430 -8.05 -1.16 -5.63
C GLY A 430 -9.46 -1.29 -5.05
N ASP A 431 -9.74 -2.35 -4.30
CA ASP A 431 -11.02 -2.61 -3.65
C ASP A 431 -11.16 -1.83 -2.34
N TRP A 432 -12.38 -1.48 -1.95
CA TRP A 432 -12.64 -0.80 -0.69
C TRP A 432 -13.18 -1.78 0.34
N ILE A 433 -12.51 -1.84 1.49
CA ILE A 433 -12.92 -2.62 2.66
C ILE A 433 -13.51 -1.66 3.68
N ASN A 434 -14.76 -1.89 4.08
CA ASN A 434 -15.37 -1.17 5.20
C ASN A 434 -14.86 -1.74 6.52
N VAL A 435 -14.32 -0.88 7.38
CA VAL A 435 -13.83 -1.31 8.70
C VAL A 435 -14.98 -1.20 9.70
N GLU A 436 -15.63 -2.33 9.96
CA GLU A 436 -16.75 -2.40 10.90
C GLU A 436 -16.34 -1.97 12.32
N CYS A 437 -17.16 -1.11 12.94
CA CYS A 437 -17.08 -0.85 14.37
C CYS A 437 -17.69 -2.01 15.17
N LYS A 438 -16.94 -2.56 16.12
CA LYS A 438 -17.46 -3.50 17.13
C LYS A 438 -17.70 -2.74 18.44
N PRO A 439 -18.97 -2.41 18.78
CA PRO A 439 -19.27 -1.71 20.03
C PRO A 439 -18.70 -2.48 21.22
N SER A 440 -18.12 -1.76 22.19
CA SER A 440 -17.47 -2.35 23.38
C SER A 440 -16.24 -3.22 23.11
N GLN A 441 -15.59 -3.09 21.94
CA GLN A 441 -14.28 -3.65 21.67
C GLN A 441 -13.31 -2.55 21.23
N VAL A 442 -12.10 -2.53 21.82
CA VAL A 442 -11.04 -1.61 21.40
C VAL A 442 -10.55 -2.05 20.02
N GLN A 443 -10.82 -1.25 18.99
CA GLN A 443 -10.32 -1.44 17.63
C GLN A 443 -9.34 -0.34 17.27
N LEU A 444 -8.06 -0.71 17.16
CA LEU A 444 -6.99 0.18 16.70
C LEU A 444 -6.62 -0.25 15.28
N VAL A 445 -6.88 0.59 14.29
CA VAL A 445 -6.51 0.29 12.90
C VAL A 445 -5.15 0.91 12.64
N PHE A 446 -4.12 0.08 12.53
CA PHE A 446 -2.78 0.50 12.16
C PHE A 446 -2.67 0.59 10.64
N MET A 447 -2.15 1.69 10.11
CA MET A 447 -2.04 1.95 8.67
C MET A 447 -0.62 2.38 8.33
N ALA A 448 -0.12 1.89 7.19
CA ALA A 448 1.08 2.42 6.55
C ALA A 448 0.75 3.76 5.89
N GLY A 449 1.57 4.78 6.15
CA GLY A 449 1.53 6.04 5.41
C GLY A 449 2.54 6.08 4.26
N ASP A 450 2.50 7.16 3.50
CA ASP A 450 3.37 7.43 2.34
C ASP A 450 4.84 7.56 2.74
N GLY A 451 5.19 7.76 4.01
CA GLY A 451 6.58 7.73 4.49
C GLY A 451 7.26 6.38 4.29
N LEU A 452 6.51 5.31 4.00
CA LEU A 452 7.02 4.00 3.56
C LEU A 452 7.16 3.90 2.03
N GLN A 453 6.75 4.92 1.27
CA GLN A 453 6.79 4.99 -0.19
C GLN A 453 7.38 6.34 -0.64
N LEU A 454 7.41 6.61 -1.95
CA LEU A 454 7.63 7.99 -2.42
C LEU A 454 6.31 8.76 -2.30
N PRO A 455 6.33 10.05 -1.93
CA PRO A 455 5.12 10.87 -1.91
C PRO A 455 4.41 10.83 -3.27
N THR A 456 3.09 10.72 -3.25
CA THR A 456 2.27 10.79 -4.48
C THR A 456 1.48 12.09 -4.50
N ILE A 457 1.65 12.89 -5.56
CA ILE A 457 1.03 14.21 -5.70
C ILE A 457 0.07 14.21 -6.89
N ASN A 458 -1.15 14.67 -6.65
CA ASN A 458 -2.20 14.73 -7.66
C ASN A 458 -2.20 16.05 -8.44
N PHE A 459 -1.93 15.98 -9.74
CA PHE A 459 -1.95 17.11 -10.67
C PHE A 459 -3.23 17.19 -11.52
N SER A 460 -4.15 16.26 -11.32
CA SER A 460 -5.44 16.15 -12.01
C SER A 460 -6.59 16.84 -11.27
N ILE A 461 -6.28 17.82 -10.42
CA ILE A 461 -7.26 18.57 -9.66
C ILE A 461 -7.91 19.62 -10.59
N GLU A 462 -9.24 19.61 -10.71
CA GLU A 462 -10.01 20.44 -11.65
C GLU A 462 -9.70 21.96 -11.53
N ASP A 463 -9.46 22.46 -10.31
CA ASP A 463 -9.16 23.87 -10.04
C ASP A 463 -7.68 24.14 -9.72
N LEU A 464 -6.74 23.32 -10.19
CA LEU A 464 -5.30 23.54 -9.97
C LEU A 464 -4.78 24.70 -10.81
N LYS A 465 -4.91 25.93 -10.29
CA LYS A 465 -4.47 27.15 -10.96
C LYS A 465 -3.94 28.20 -9.98
N PRO A 466 -3.00 29.08 -10.40
CA PRO A 466 -2.44 30.10 -9.52
C PRO A 466 -3.52 30.90 -8.77
N GLY A 467 -3.36 30.96 -7.44
CA GLY A 467 -4.27 31.66 -6.53
C GLY A 467 -5.45 30.84 -5.99
N SER A 468 -5.66 29.59 -6.44
CA SER A 468 -6.65 28.70 -5.83
C SER A 468 -6.14 28.07 -4.53
N ALA A 469 -7.07 27.56 -3.70
CA ALA A 469 -6.69 26.84 -2.47
C ALA A 469 -5.93 25.54 -2.77
N SER A 470 -6.32 24.83 -3.84
CA SER A 470 -5.62 23.63 -4.31
C SER A 470 -4.19 23.95 -4.78
N TRP A 471 -3.96 25.09 -5.45
CA TRP A 471 -2.62 25.52 -5.83
C TRP A 471 -1.71 25.73 -4.62
N SER A 472 -2.18 26.49 -3.63
CA SER A 472 -1.40 26.74 -2.40
C SER A 472 -1.14 25.46 -1.60
N SER A 473 -2.09 24.53 -1.56
CA SER A 473 -1.91 23.23 -0.89
C SER A 473 -0.91 22.34 -1.64
N THR A 474 -1.05 22.25 -2.97
CA THR A 474 -0.17 21.44 -3.83
C THR A 474 1.25 22.00 -3.84
N ALA A 475 1.42 23.32 -3.82
CA ALA A 475 2.74 23.97 -3.74
C ALA A 475 3.52 23.54 -2.49
N LYS A 476 2.83 23.40 -1.36
CA LYS A 476 3.44 22.90 -0.11
C LYS A 476 3.82 21.42 -0.21
N GLN A 477 2.97 20.59 -0.83
CA GLN A 477 3.26 19.17 -1.05
C GLN A 477 4.48 18.98 -1.96
N VAL A 478 4.52 19.71 -3.09
CA VAL A 478 5.65 19.68 -4.05
C VAL A 478 6.94 20.10 -3.37
N ARG A 479 6.92 21.21 -2.64
CA ARG A 479 8.08 21.68 -1.90
C ARG A 479 8.57 20.64 -0.89
N PHE A 480 7.67 20.12 -0.04
CA PHE A 480 8.02 19.12 0.96
C PHE A 480 8.62 17.86 0.31
N ALA A 481 7.98 17.32 -0.72
CA ALA A 481 8.45 16.11 -1.37
C ALA A 481 9.83 16.28 -2.03
N LEU A 482 10.09 17.45 -2.63
CA LEU A 482 11.40 17.75 -3.22
C LEU A 482 12.47 18.05 -2.17
N GLU A 483 12.14 18.76 -1.09
CA GLU A 483 13.07 19.01 0.02
C GLU A 483 13.44 17.71 0.74
N GLU A 484 12.48 16.78 0.93
CA GLU A 484 12.69 15.52 1.65
C GLU A 484 13.25 14.39 0.81
N TYR A 485 12.68 14.13 -0.37
CA TYR A 485 12.99 12.95 -1.17
C TYR A 485 13.73 13.29 -2.47
N GLY A 486 13.83 14.58 -2.83
CA GLY A 486 14.31 15.00 -4.14
C GLY A 486 13.43 14.51 -5.30
N SER A 487 12.28 13.90 -5.02
CA SER A 487 11.44 13.22 -5.99
C SER A 487 10.05 12.92 -5.44
N PHE A 488 9.10 12.62 -6.33
CA PHE A 488 7.75 12.15 -6.00
C PHE A 488 7.10 11.47 -7.21
N VAL A 489 6.03 10.71 -6.95
CA VAL A 489 5.14 10.15 -7.97
C VAL A 489 4.07 11.19 -8.32
N ALA A 490 3.86 11.45 -9.61
CA ALA A 490 2.86 12.38 -10.11
C ALA A 490 1.64 11.62 -10.67
N GLN A 491 0.47 11.83 -10.09
CA GLN A 491 -0.79 11.43 -10.71
C GLN A 491 -1.21 12.49 -11.72
N TYR A 492 -1.28 12.09 -13.00
CA TYR A 492 -1.52 13.01 -14.11
C TYR A 492 -2.34 12.35 -15.22
N ASP A 493 -3.67 12.48 -15.10
CA ASP A 493 -4.70 11.90 -15.97
C ASP A 493 -4.74 12.46 -17.41
N GLN A 494 -4.08 13.57 -17.67
CA GLN A 494 -4.01 14.15 -19.02
C GLN A 494 -3.25 13.24 -19.99
N ILE A 495 -2.42 12.32 -19.49
CA ILE A 495 -1.80 11.27 -20.29
C ILE A 495 -2.69 10.02 -20.22
N SER A 496 -3.40 9.74 -21.31
CA SER A 496 -4.28 8.56 -21.37
C SER A 496 -3.48 7.25 -21.41
N ALA A 497 -4.09 6.16 -20.92
CA ALA A 497 -3.53 4.82 -21.04
C ALA A 497 -3.28 4.41 -22.50
N GLU A 498 -4.13 4.85 -23.43
CA GLU A 498 -3.92 4.65 -24.87
C GLU A 498 -2.65 5.33 -25.37
N LEU A 499 -2.44 6.60 -25.00
CA LEU A 499 -1.24 7.34 -25.39
C LEU A 499 0.03 6.70 -24.80
N LEU A 500 -0.01 6.28 -23.54
CA LEU A 500 1.09 5.55 -22.90
C LEU A 500 1.42 4.26 -23.65
N ASN A 501 0.41 3.42 -23.91
CA ASN A 501 0.60 2.17 -24.64
C ASN A 501 1.18 2.39 -26.03
N ASN A 502 0.70 3.42 -26.75
CA ASN A 502 1.24 3.80 -28.05
C ASN A 502 2.71 4.24 -27.96
N MET A 503 3.07 5.05 -26.96
CA MET A 503 4.46 5.50 -26.76
C MET A 503 5.40 4.36 -26.40
N PHE A 504 4.99 3.44 -25.52
CA PHE A 504 5.79 2.25 -25.20
C PHE A 504 5.86 1.24 -26.34
N GLY A 505 4.81 1.15 -27.17
CA GLY A 505 4.84 0.41 -28.44
C GLY A 505 5.90 0.97 -29.40
N GLN A 506 5.87 2.29 -29.63
CA GLN A 506 6.88 2.96 -30.47
C GLN A 506 8.29 2.82 -29.90
N ALA A 507 8.45 2.89 -28.58
CA ALA A 507 9.74 2.66 -27.93
C ALA A 507 10.29 1.26 -28.25
N LYS A 508 9.44 0.21 -28.16
CA LYS A 508 9.82 -1.16 -28.49
C LYS A 508 10.25 -1.26 -29.96
N ASP A 509 9.44 -0.74 -30.88
CA ASP A 509 9.75 -0.77 -32.32
C ASP A 509 11.06 -0.05 -32.65
N LEU A 510 11.31 1.10 -32.00
CA LEU A 510 12.54 1.88 -32.17
C LEU A 510 13.79 1.08 -31.80
N PHE A 511 13.73 0.24 -30.76
CA PHE A 511 14.86 -0.55 -30.32
C PHE A 511 15.13 -1.80 -31.18
N GLU A 512 14.15 -2.25 -31.98
CA GLU A 512 14.28 -3.34 -32.96
C GLU A 512 14.87 -2.89 -34.30
N VAL A 513 14.99 -1.58 -34.53
CA VAL A 513 15.67 -1.01 -35.70
C VAL A 513 17.13 -1.50 -35.75
N PRO A 514 17.69 -1.81 -36.94
CA PRO A 514 19.08 -2.23 -37.08
C PRO A 514 20.07 -1.26 -36.42
N LYS A 515 21.10 -1.81 -35.78
CA LYS A 515 22.10 -1.04 -35.02
C LYS A 515 22.70 0.12 -35.84
N GLU A 516 23.04 -0.12 -37.10
CA GLU A 516 23.62 0.89 -38.01
C GLU A 516 22.70 2.10 -38.24
N ASN A 517 21.38 1.92 -38.11
CA ASN A 517 20.41 3.01 -38.20
C ASN A 517 20.26 3.74 -36.86
N LYS A 518 20.29 3.02 -35.75
CA LYS A 518 20.28 3.62 -34.40
C LYS A 518 21.52 4.49 -34.17
N GLU A 519 22.69 4.04 -34.64
CA GLU A 519 23.95 4.80 -34.58
C GLU A 519 23.94 6.11 -35.40
N LYS A 520 22.94 6.33 -36.27
CA LYS A 520 22.74 7.62 -36.96
C LYS A 520 22.07 8.67 -36.07
N ASN A 521 21.45 8.27 -34.95
CA ASN A 521 20.94 9.22 -33.95
C ASN A 521 22.14 9.77 -33.18
N VAL A 522 22.69 10.88 -33.67
CA VAL A 522 23.80 11.62 -33.07
C VAL A 522 23.29 12.97 -32.55
N GLY A 523 23.95 13.52 -31.53
CA GLY A 523 23.67 14.86 -31.04
C GLY A 523 24.93 15.71 -30.95
N ASP A 524 24.77 17.03 -31.03
CA ASP A 524 25.86 18.00 -31.06
C ASP A 524 26.43 18.31 -29.66
N GLU A 525 25.80 17.79 -28.61
CA GLU A 525 26.14 18.02 -27.20
C GLU A 525 26.36 16.69 -26.47
N PRO A 526 27.17 16.66 -25.39
CA PRO A 526 27.41 15.44 -24.64
C PRO A 526 26.12 14.77 -24.16
N TYR A 527 26.13 13.44 -24.14
CA TYR A 527 25.01 12.61 -23.70
C TYR A 527 23.73 12.75 -24.56
N ARG A 528 23.85 13.24 -25.80
CA ARG A 528 22.76 13.31 -26.78
C ARG A 528 22.96 12.29 -27.90
N GLY A 529 21.86 11.82 -28.48
CA GLY A 529 21.80 10.72 -29.42
C GLY A 529 21.69 9.31 -28.78
N HIS A 530 22.05 8.31 -29.58
CA HIS A 530 22.10 6.89 -29.23
C HIS A 530 23.23 6.60 -28.25
N MET A 531 22.94 5.82 -27.21
CA MET A 531 23.92 5.38 -26.23
C MET A 531 23.77 3.89 -25.89
N GLY A 532 24.90 3.19 -25.87
CA GLY A 532 24.96 1.78 -25.49
C GLY A 532 24.44 0.82 -26.58
N PRO A 533 24.49 -0.49 -26.34
CA PRO A 533 25.21 -1.15 -25.24
C PRO A 533 26.72 -0.96 -25.35
N ASN A 534 27.40 -0.83 -24.21
CA ASN A 534 28.87 -0.67 -24.14
C ASN A 534 29.46 -1.52 -23.01
N PRO A 535 30.80 -1.71 -22.94
CA PRO A 535 31.40 -2.60 -21.95
C PRO A 535 31.10 -2.26 -20.47
N LEU A 536 30.81 -1.00 -20.13
CA LEU A 536 30.45 -0.57 -18.77
C LEU A 536 28.96 -0.76 -18.47
N LEU A 537 28.12 -0.66 -19.50
CA LEU A 537 26.67 -0.82 -19.42
C LEU A 537 26.18 -1.75 -20.55
N PRO A 538 26.46 -3.07 -20.45
CA PRO A 538 26.20 -4.01 -21.54
C PRO A 538 24.72 -4.28 -21.79
N LEU A 539 23.87 -4.03 -20.79
CA LEU A 539 22.42 -4.27 -20.85
C LEU A 539 21.62 -3.00 -21.12
N TYR A 540 22.27 -1.84 -21.17
CA TYR A 540 21.61 -0.55 -21.34
C TYR A 540 21.71 -0.09 -22.80
N GLU A 541 20.60 0.33 -23.36
CA GLU A 541 20.56 1.05 -24.63
C GLU A 541 19.57 2.20 -24.53
N SER A 542 19.88 3.36 -25.12
CA SER A 542 18.96 4.48 -25.21
C SER A 542 19.08 5.28 -26.49
N LEU A 543 17.99 5.94 -26.86
CA LEU A 543 17.85 6.82 -28.02
C LEU A 543 17.14 8.09 -27.55
N CYS A 544 17.47 9.26 -28.10
CA CYS A 544 16.78 10.49 -27.72
C CYS A 544 16.39 11.38 -28.88
N ILE A 545 15.41 12.23 -28.58
CA ILE A 545 14.89 13.30 -29.41
C ILE A 545 15.14 14.60 -28.67
N ASP A 546 15.83 15.52 -29.33
CA ASP A 546 16.13 16.83 -28.80
C ASP A 546 15.01 17.81 -29.10
N ASN A 547 14.72 18.69 -28.14
CA ASN A 547 13.69 19.72 -28.24
C ASN A 547 12.32 19.14 -28.65
N VAL A 548 11.89 18.05 -27.99
CA VAL A 548 10.64 17.33 -28.31
C VAL A 548 9.39 18.22 -28.31
N THR A 549 9.43 19.36 -27.63
CA THR A 549 8.35 20.35 -27.58
C THR A 549 8.33 21.30 -28.79
N SER A 550 9.27 21.16 -29.73
CA SER A 550 9.34 21.93 -30.97
C SER A 550 8.67 21.16 -32.11
N PRO A 551 7.62 21.71 -32.76
CA PRO A 551 6.87 21.04 -33.84
C PRO A 551 7.70 20.68 -35.10
N GLN A 552 8.97 21.07 -35.17
CA GLN A 552 9.85 20.86 -36.33
C GLN A 552 10.73 19.60 -36.18
N GLU A 553 10.90 19.08 -34.96
CA GLU A 553 11.90 18.04 -34.66
C GLU A 553 11.34 16.62 -34.73
N THR A 554 10.06 16.43 -34.41
CA THR A 554 9.42 15.11 -34.52
C THR A 554 8.40 15.13 -35.64
N GLN A 555 8.55 14.22 -36.61
CA GLN A 555 7.54 14.01 -37.65
C GLN A 555 6.43 13.07 -37.15
N ASN A 556 6.18 13.02 -35.84
CA ASN A 556 5.33 12.05 -35.16
C ASN A 556 4.44 12.73 -34.11
N GLU A 557 3.18 12.95 -34.48
CA GLU A 557 2.17 13.63 -33.66
C GLU A 557 1.98 12.99 -32.26
N THR A 558 2.16 11.67 -32.14
CA THR A 558 2.05 10.97 -30.84
C THR A 558 3.19 11.34 -29.91
N THR A 559 4.42 11.39 -30.43
CA THR A 559 5.60 11.76 -29.64
C THR A 559 5.57 13.23 -29.25
N ASP A 560 5.14 14.12 -30.16
CA ASP A 560 4.95 15.55 -29.87
C ASP A 560 3.92 15.75 -28.75
N SER A 561 2.76 15.11 -28.87
CA SER A 561 1.69 15.22 -27.88
C SER A 561 2.15 14.74 -26.51
N PHE A 562 2.83 13.60 -26.46
CA PHE A 562 3.36 13.06 -25.21
C PHE A 562 4.43 13.96 -24.58
N GLY A 563 5.39 14.44 -25.39
CA GLY A 563 6.42 15.37 -24.93
C GLY A 563 5.83 16.69 -24.42
N GLN A 564 4.80 17.21 -25.07
CA GLN A 564 4.12 18.44 -24.65
C GLN A 564 3.36 18.26 -23.34
N LEU A 565 2.72 17.11 -23.10
CA LEU A 565 2.04 16.80 -21.84
C LEU A 565 3.04 16.70 -20.68
N LEU A 566 4.17 16.02 -20.89
CA LEU A 566 5.23 15.96 -19.87
C LEU A 566 5.82 17.35 -19.57
N ALA A 567 6.04 18.18 -20.60
CA ALA A 567 6.51 19.56 -20.42
C ALA A 567 5.48 20.47 -19.73
N ASN A 568 4.18 20.18 -19.88
CA ASN A 568 3.16 20.89 -19.13
C ASN A 568 3.19 20.50 -17.65
N LEU A 569 3.33 19.20 -17.35
CA LEU A 569 3.48 18.71 -15.98
C LEU A 569 4.72 19.32 -15.31
N GLU A 570 5.87 19.30 -15.97
CA GLU A 570 7.11 19.92 -15.47
C GLU A 570 6.92 21.41 -15.17
N ARG A 571 6.36 22.18 -16.11
CA ARG A 571 6.05 23.61 -15.91
C ARG A 571 5.18 23.83 -14.68
N THR A 572 4.14 23.03 -14.51
CA THR A 572 3.24 23.15 -13.35
C THR A 572 3.97 22.84 -12.04
N VAL A 573 4.78 21.78 -11.99
CA VAL A 573 5.59 21.43 -10.81
C VAL A 573 6.54 22.56 -10.45
N GLU A 574 7.28 23.10 -11.42
CA GLU A 574 8.25 24.17 -11.17
C GLU A 574 7.56 25.46 -10.71
N GLN A 575 6.43 25.84 -11.31
CA GLN A 575 5.63 26.98 -10.85
C GLN A 575 5.14 26.80 -9.40
N LEU A 576 4.68 25.59 -9.04
CA LEU A 576 4.27 25.25 -7.67
C LEU A 576 5.45 25.29 -6.69
N LEU A 577 6.63 24.85 -7.11
CA LEU A 577 7.85 24.94 -6.29
C LEU A 577 8.26 26.40 -6.01
N PHE A 578 8.25 27.25 -7.05
CA PHE A 578 8.55 28.68 -6.88
C PHE A 578 7.52 29.36 -5.97
N GLU A 579 6.23 29.02 -6.10
CA GLU A 579 5.19 29.48 -5.18
C GLU A 579 5.42 28.99 -3.75
N GLY A 580 5.83 27.72 -3.57
CA GLY A 580 6.17 27.14 -2.27
C GLY A 580 7.31 27.85 -1.55
N TYR A 581 8.20 28.51 -2.30
CA TYR A 581 9.25 29.38 -1.77
C TYR A 581 8.86 30.86 -1.66
N GLY A 582 7.65 31.24 -2.06
CA GLY A 582 7.17 32.63 -2.04
C GLY A 582 7.72 33.51 -3.18
N ILE A 583 8.32 32.90 -4.20
CA ILE A 583 8.96 33.59 -5.34
C ILE A 583 8.30 33.25 -6.69
N GLY A 584 7.02 32.86 -6.69
CA GLY A 584 6.27 32.44 -7.88
C GLY A 584 6.42 33.34 -9.12
N LYS A 585 6.52 34.66 -8.92
CA LYS A 585 6.68 35.66 -10.01
C LYS A 585 8.00 35.54 -10.79
N GLN A 586 8.99 34.85 -10.24
CA GLN A 586 10.32 34.69 -10.85
C GLN A 586 10.40 33.48 -11.78
N TYR A 587 9.40 32.59 -11.79
CA TYR A 587 9.45 31.36 -12.59
C TYR A 587 9.77 31.60 -14.07
N GLU A 588 9.10 32.57 -14.72
CA GLU A 588 9.26 32.81 -16.16
C GLU A 588 10.68 33.19 -16.58
N SER A 589 11.48 33.81 -15.70
CA SER A 589 12.88 34.15 -16.03
C SER A 589 13.78 32.92 -16.08
N VAL A 590 13.41 31.85 -15.38
CA VAL A 590 14.14 30.58 -15.34
C VAL A 590 13.56 29.62 -16.37
N GLY A 591 12.26 29.33 -16.29
CA GLY A 591 11.59 28.32 -17.11
C GLY A 591 11.57 28.61 -18.61
N SER A 592 11.65 29.88 -19.03
CA SER A 592 11.74 30.26 -20.46
C SER A 592 13.00 29.76 -21.15
N SER A 593 14.04 29.38 -20.39
CA SER A 593 15.29 28.82 -20.91
C SER A 593 15.32 27.29 -20.91
N ASN A 594 14.25 26.62 -20.47
CA ASN A 594 14.17 25.16 -20.40
C ASN A 594 14.08 24.54 -21.80
N GLY A 595 14.94 23.55 -22.05
CA GLY A 595 14.93 22.70 -23.24
C GLY A 595 14.75 21.24 -22.86
N HIS A 596 13.87 20.53 -23.58
CA HIS A 596 13.44 19.18 -23.25
C HIS A 596 14.13 18.15 -24.15
N LEU A 597 14.78 17.15 -23.55
CA LEU A 597 15.29 15.96 -24.23
C LEU A 597 14.40 14.78 -23.84
N LEU A 598 13.74 14.13 -24.80
CA LEU A 598 13.00 12.90 -24.56
C LEU A 598 13.88 11.70 -24.90
N ARG A 599 14.05 10.77 -23.96
CA ARG A 599 14.91 9.59 -24.10
C ARG A 599 14.11 8.31 -23.89
N PHE A 600 14.19 7.42 -24.87
CA PHE A 600 13.74 6.03 -24.75
C PHE A 600 14.87 5.20 -24.18
N ILE A 601 14.58 4.34 -23.21
CA ILE A 601 15.58 3.54 -22.49
C ILE A 601 15.14 2.09 -22.46
N ARG A 602 16.06 1.18 -22.80
CA ARG A 602 15.89 -0.27 -22.76
C ARG A 602 16.94 -0.93 -21.86
N TYR A 603 16.48 -1.85 -21.03
CA TYR A 603 17.31 -2.74 -20.23
C TYR A 603 17.03 -4.20 -20.61
N THR A 604 18.00 -4.87 -21.24
CA THR A 604 17.85 -6.29 -21.63
C THR A 604 18.03 -7.24 -20.44
N VAL A 605 17.48 -8.45 -20.58
CA VAL A 605 17.59 -9.52 -19.58
C VAL A 605 19.04 -10.01 -19.52
N PRO A 606 19.65 -10.17 -18.34
CA PRO A 606 21.00 -10.71 -18.22
C PRO A 606 21.02 -12.22 -18.50
N GLU A 607 22.18 -12.74 -18.90
CA GLU A 607 22.44 -14.19 -18.87
C GLU A 607 22.68 -14.71 -17.44
N ASP A 608 23.17 -13.83 -16.54
CA ASP A 608 23.45 -14.10 -15.14
C ASP A 608 22.35 -13.53 -14.23
N LYS A 609 21.66 -14.41 -13.49
CA LYS A 609 20.56 -14.04 -12.58
C LYS A 609 21.03 -13.32 -11.31
N ASP A 610 22.32 -13.38 -10.98
CA ASP A 610 22.87 -12.79 -9.75
C ASP A 610 23.24 -11.30 -9.90
N ALA A 611 23.37 -10.80 -11.14
CA ALA A 611 23.58 -9.38 -11.40
C ALA A 611 22.24 -8.64 -11.24
N THR A 612 22.07 -7.81 -10.20
CA THR A 612 20.81 -7.10 -9.92
C THR A 612 20.77 -5.64 -10.40
N VAL A 613 21.89 -4.92 -10.39
CA VAL A 613 21.97 -3.49 -10.81
C VAL A 613 22.16 -3.39 -12.33
N ARG A 614 21.26 -2.67 -12.99
CA ARG A 614 21.24 -2.42 -14.45
C ARG A 614 21.79 -1.06 -14.84
N PHE A 615 21.60 -0.05 -13.99
CA PHE A 615 22.21 1.25 -14.14
C PHE A 615 22.78 1.69 -12.78
N PRO A 616 24.05 2.13 -12.73
CA PRO A 616 24.69 2.47 -11.47
C PRO A 616 24.02 3.66 -10.78
N SER A 617 24.24 3.72 -9.47
CA SER A 617 23.83 4.84 -8.62
C SER A 617 24.42 6.16 -9.13
N HIS A 618 23.58 7.16 -9.41
CA HIS A 618 23.99 8.49 -9.86
C HIS A 618 22.94 9.57 -9.50
N THR A 619 23.26 10.84 -9.77
CA THR A 619 22.31 11.96 -9.86
C THR A 619 22.27 12.46 -11.30
N ASP A 620 21.17 13.08 -11.70
CA ASP A 620 21.07 13.66 -13.04
C ASP A 620 21.70 15.06 -13.09
N ILE A 621 22.53 15.31 -14.10
CA ILE A 621 23.28 16.58 -14.26
C ILE A 621 22.45 17.73 -14.86
N ASN A 622 21.17 17.50 -15.10
CA ASN A 622 20.22 18.44 -15.70
C ASN A 622 19.49 19.25 -14.60
N PHE A 623 18.44 19.99 -14.97
CA PHE A 623 17.66 20.77 -14.02
C PHE A 623 16.62 19.87 -13.31
N THR A 624 15.73 19.24 -14.08
CA THR A 624 14.66 18.36 -13.59
C THR A 624 14.45 17.20 -14.56
N THR A 625 14.02 16.04 -14.04
CA THR A 625 13.76 14.83 -14.83
C THR A 625 12.36 14.29 -14.55
N ILE A 626 11.63 13.89 -15.59
CA ILE A 626 10.43 13.06 -15.46
C ILE A 626 10.73 11.67 -16.04
N VAL A 627 10.58 10.62 -15.23
CA VAL A 627 10.70 9.21 -15.66
C VAL A 627 9.34 8.57 -15.69
N VAL A 628 8.99 7.97 -16.83
CA VAL A 628 7.81 7.14 -17.02
C VAL A 628 8.22 5.68 -17.10
N GLN A 629 7.75 4.88 -16.15
CA GLN A 629 7.92 3.43 -16.09
C GLN A 629 6.60 2.76 -16.46
N HIS A 630 6.63 1.60 -17.14
CA HIS A 630 5.43 0.84 -17.51
C HIS A 630 5.69 -0.67 -17.42
N ASP A 631 4.72 -1.41 -16.88
CA ASP A 631 4.69 -2.87 -16.64
C ASP A 631 5.75 -3.45 -15.69
N ILE A 632 6.98 -2.95 -15.73
CA ILE A 632 8.14 -3.55 -15.05
C ILE A 632 8.83 -2.47 -14.22
N ALA A 633 8.77 -2.62 -12.89
CA ALA A 633 9.47 -1.78 -11.94
C ALA A 633 11.01 -1.89 -12.07
N GLY A 634 11.72 -0.96 -11.44
CA GLY A 634 13.17 -1.11 -11.28
C GLY A 634 13.94 0.18 -10.99
N LEU A 635 13.29 1.34 -11.05
CA LEU A 635 13.86 2.57 -10.51
C LEU A 635 13.90 2.46 -8.98
N GLU A 636 15.07 2.68 -8.40
CA GLU A 636 15.21 2.84 -6.95
C GLU A 636 15.79 4.22 -6.64
N ILE A 637 15.20 4.90 -5.66
CA ILE A 637 15.60 6.24 -5.21
C ILE A 637 16.21 6.14 -3.82
N LYS A 638 17.30 6.88 -3.60
CA LYS A 638 18.02 6.89 -2.34
C LYS A 638 17.52 8.01 -1.44
N THR A 639 17.15 7.68 -0.21
CA THR A 639 16.71 8.66 0.80
C THR A 639 17.89 9.46 1.37
N LYS A 640 17.60 10.52 2.14
CA LYS A 640 18.63 11.32 2.84
C LYS A 640 19.43 10.48 3.84
N GLU A 641 18.79 9.49 4.44
CA GLU A 641 19.33 8.55 5.43
C GLU A 641 20.20 7.48 4.76
N GLY A 642 20.05 7.32 3.45
CA GLY A 642 20.88 6.48 2.59
C GLY A 642 20.25 5.15 2.19
N ASP A 643 18.99 4.93 2.54
CA ASP A 643 18.20 3.75 2.17
C ASP A 643 17.68 3.86 0.73
N TRP A 644 17.19 2.76 0.17
CA TRP A 644 16.71 2.69 -1.22
C TRP A 644 15.22 2.36 -1.25
N ILE A 645 14.42 3.27 -1.79
CA ILE A 645 12.99 3.09 -2.05
C ILE A 645 12.83 2.57 -3.49
N ASN A 646 12.20 1.41 -3.65
CA ASN A 646 11.82 0.90 -4.98
C ASN A 646 10.54 1.59 -5.44
N VAL A 647 10.54 2.13 -6.66
CA VAL A 647 9.34 2.68 -7.26
C VAL A 647 8.58 1.55 -7.94
N GLU A 648 7.60 1.00 -7.23
CA GLU A 648 6.75 -0.08 -7.72
C GLU A 648 5.95 0.34 -8.95
N CYS A 649 5.61 -0.62 -9.81
CA CYS A 649 4.82 -0.42 -11.01
C CYS A 649 3.89 -1.64 -11.15
N ALA A 650 2.58 -1.39 -11.11
CA ALA A 650 1.58 -2.43 -11.32
C ALA A 650 1.45 -2.77 -12.82
N PRO A 651 1.07 -4.01 -13.18
CA PRO A 651 0.82 -4.39 -14.57
C PRO A 651 -0.19 -3.45 -15.25
N SER A 652 0.08 -3.04 -16.49
CA SER A 652 -0.78 -2.12 -17.25
C SER A 652 -0.98 -0.72 -16.61
N GLN A 653 -0.15 -0.34 -15.64
CA GLN A 653 -0.14 1.00 -15.07
C GLN A 653 1.23 1.66 -15.29
N ALA A 654 1.21 2.91 -15.77
CA ALA A 654 2.41 3.72 -15.84
C ALA A 654 2.63 4.49 -14.55
N GLN A 655 3.88 4.59 -14.13
CA GLN A 655 4.29 5.43 -13.01
C GLN A 655 5.10 6.60 -13.54
N ILE A 656 4.64 7.82 -13.25
CA ILE A 656 5.29 9.07 -13.64
C ILE A 656 6.00 9.62 -12.42
N VAL A 657 7.33 9.66 -12.46
CA VAL A 657 8.17 10.09 -11.34
C VAL A 657 8.85 11.39 -11.72
N PHE A 658 8.67 12.44 -10.91
CA PHE A 658 9.41 13.68 -11.03
C PHE A 658 10.64 13.63 -10.12
N MET A 659 11.79 14.08 -10.60
CA MET A 659 13.06 14.05 -9.89
C MET A 659 13.83 15.36 -10.06
N ALA A 660 14.44 15.82 -8.97
CA ALA A 660 15.37 16.93 -8.95
C ALA A 660 16.73 16.53 -9.53
N GLY A 661 17.26 17.33 -10.45
CA GLY A 661 18.64 17.21 -10.93
C GLY A 661 19.61 18.11 -10.15
N ASP A 662 20.90 18.00 -10.46
CA ASP A 662 21.97 18.83 -9.89
C ASP A 662 21.68 20.33 -10.08
N GLY A 663 21.06 20.71 -11.21
CA GLY A 663 20.71 22.11 -11.50
C GLY A 663 19.68 22.68 -10.52
N LEU A 664 18.65 21.90 -10.15
CA LEU A 664 17.65 22.33 -9.17
C LEU A 664 18.23 22.40 -7.77
N GLN A 665 19.17 21.50 -7.43
CA GLN A 665 19.92 21.57 -6.17
C GLN A 665 20.71 22.87 -6.04
N VAL A 666 21.39 23.29 -7.11
CA VAL A 666 22.11 24.57 -7.14
C VAL A 666 21.13 25.73 -7.00
N TRP A 667 20.09 25.77 -7.84
CA TRP A 667 19.12 26.86 -7.83
C TRP A 667 18.46 27.05 -6.46
N SER A 668 18.11 25.95 -5.79
CA SER A 668 17.47 25.97 -4.47
C SER A 668 18.45 26.20 -3.31
N ASN A 669 19.74 26.41 -3.58
CA ASN A 669 20.80 26.54 -2.58
C ASN A 669 20.83 25.36 -1.60
N ASP A 670 20.83 24.13 -2.12
CA ASP A 670 20.85 22.87 -1.36
C ASP A 670 19.60 22.54 -0.54
N ARG A 671 18.53 23.35 -0.61
CA ARG A 671 17.24 23.04 0.03
C ARG A 671 16.59 21.81 -0.60
N VAL A 672 16.61 21.70 -1.92
CA VAL A 672 16.26 20.49 -2.66
C VAL A 672 17.56 19.74 -2.98
N LYS A 673 17.63 18.45 -2.66
CA LYS A 673 18.77 17.60 -3.06
C LYS A 673 18.51 16.95 -4.40
N ALA A 674 19.55 16.83 -5.22
CA ALA A 674 19.47 16.07 -6.45
C ALA A 674 19.13 14.60 -6.14
N CYS A 675 18.15 14.05 -6.85
CA CYS A 675 17.63 12.71 -6.63
C CYS A 675 18.72 11.67 -6.95
N HIS A 676 19.24 11.02 -5.92
CA HIS A 676 20.24 9.98 -6.10
C HIS A 676 19.51 8.66 -6.36
N HIS A 677 19.67 8.08 -7.55
CA HIS A 677 18.87 6.95 -7.98
C HIS A 677 19.70 5.91 -8.74
N ARG A 678 19.16 4.69 -8.86
CA ARG A 678 19.74 3.58 -9.64
C ARG A 678 18.64 2.78 -10.31
N VAL A 679 19.02 1.87 -11.20
CA VAL A 679 18.07 0.90 -11.76
C VAL A 679 18.48 -0.52 -11.36
N LYS A 680 17.60 -1.24 -10.67
CA LYS A 680 17.70 -2.68 -10.39
C LYS A 680 16.56 -3.42 -11.07
N HIS A 681 16.84 -4.56 -11.69
CA HIS A 681 15.80 -5.36 -12.35
C HIS A 681 16.22 -6.82 -12.40
N SER A 682 15.56 -7.71 -11.67
CA SER A 682 15.87 -9.15 -11.62
C SER A 682 14.91 -10.01 -12.44
N GLY A 683 14.00 -9.40 -13.21
CA GLY A 683 12.99 -10.13 -13.97
C GLY A 683 13.48 -10.79 -15.26
N ASP A 684 12.65 -11.67 -15.80
CA ASP A 684 12.87 -12.45 -17.03
C ASP A 684 12.42 -11.72 -18.31
N LYS A 685 12.00 -10.47 -18.20
CA LYS A 685 11.50 -9.64 -19.31
C LYS A 685 12.36 -8.39 -19.49
N THR A 686 12.46 -7.90 -20.73
CA THR A 686 13.13 -6.63 -21.05
C THR A 686 12.34 -5.46 -20.46
N ARG A 687 13.01 -4.57 -19.72
CA ARG A 687 12.40 -3.38 -19.12
C ARG A 687 12.57 -2.16 -20.04
N TYR A 688 11.49 -1.39 -20.20
CA TYR A 688 11.49 -0.13 -20.94
C TYR A 688 11.10 1.03 -20.03
N SER A 689 11.70 2.20 -20.25
CA SER A 689 11.28 3.45 -19.60
C SER A 689 11.51 4.63 -20.53
N ILE A 690 10.73 5.70 -20.34
CA ILE A 690 10.87 6.94 -21.10
C ILE A 690 11.24 8.05 -20.11
N GLY A 691 12.32 8.77 -20.36
CA GLY A 691 12.77 9.88 -19.53
C GLY A 691 12.71 11.20 -20.29
N MET A 692 12.07 12.23 -19.73
CA MET A 692 12.20 13.60 -20.21
C MET A 692 13.16 14.35 -19.29
N PHE A 693 14.27 14.81 -19.86
CA PHE A 693 15.31 15.54 -19.16
C PHE A 693 15.24 17.01 -19.54
N THR A 694 14.99 17.86 -18.55
CA THR A 694 14.95 19.31 -18.73
C THR A 694 16.31 19.92 -18.48
N PHE A 695 16.85 20.61 -19.48
CA PHE A 695 18.08 21.37 -19.39
C PHE A 695 17.76 22.86 -19.48
N ASN A 696 18.10 23.63 -18.45
CA ASN A 696 18.03 25.08 -18.53
C ASN A 696 19.22 25.60 -19.35
N ASN A 697 19.00 26.35 -20.42
CA ASN A 697 20.08 26.92 -21.25
C ASN A 697 20.59 28.29 -20.75
N GLY A 698 20.15 28.74 -19.58
CA GLY A 698 20.53 30.00 -18.96
C GLY A 698 21.67 29.89 -17.97
N ILE A 699 21.76 30.89 -17.09
CA ILE A 699 22.73 30.94 -15.99
C ILE A 699 22.05 30.34 -14.76
N PHE A 700 22.68 29.33 -14.15
CA PHE A 700 22.29 28.88 -12.82
C PHE A 700 22.75 29.90 -11.79
N GLN A 701 21.78 30.51 -11.12
CA GLN A 701 21.99 31.50 -10.07
C GLN A 701 21.01 31.22 -8.94
N VAL A 702 21.53 31.24 -7.71
CA VAL A 702 20.71 31.16 -6.49
C VAL A 702 19.88 32.43 -6.36
N PRO A 703 18.54 32.35 -6.21
CA PRO A 703 17.70 33.50 -5.89
C PRO A 703 18.12 34.14 -4.56
N GLU A 704 18.19 35.46 -4.51
CA GLU A 704 18.60 36.19 -3.30
C GLU A 704 17.65 35.90 -2.14
N GLU A 705 16.36 35.68 -2.41
CA GLU A 705 15.35 35.33 -1.40
C GLU A 705 15.57 33.97 -0.72
N LEU A 706 16.37 33.08 -1.32
CA LEU A 706 16.69 31.78 -0.71
C LEU A 706 17.96 31.82 0.15
N VAL A 707 18.62 32.98 0.22
CA VAL A 707 19.84 33.21 1.00
C VAL A 707 19.52 34.00 2.27
N ASP A 708 19.78 33.38 3.42
CA ASP A 708 19.53 33.97 4.73
C ASP A 708 20.60 33.54 5.74
N GLU A 709 20.50 33.97 7.01
CA GLU A 709 21.48 33.60 8.05
C GLU A 709 21.55 32.08 8.32
N SER A 710 20.44 31.37 8.13
CA SER A 710 20.37 29.90 8.27
C SER A 710 20.78 29.16 6.99
N HIS A 711 20.70 29.80 5.82
CA HIS A 711 21.07 29.25 4.52
C HIS A 711 22.00 30.23 3.76
N PRO A 712 23.30 30.29 4.12
CA PRO A 712 24.25 31.15 3.41
C PRO A 712 24.43 30.72 1.96
N LEU A 713 24.88 31.62 1.09
CA LEU A 713 25.12 31.32 -0.33
C LEU A 713 26.18 30.22 -0.49
N LEU A 714 25.83 29.11 -1.14
CA LEU A 714 26.72 27.97 -1.34
C LEU A 714 27.31 27.87 -2.75
N TYR A 715 26.68 28.53 -3.73
CA TYR A 715 27.01 28.39 -5.14
C TYR A 715 27.13 29.75 -5.83
N ASN A 716 28.20 29.94 -6.61
CA ASN A 716 28.30 31.11 -7.50
C ASN A 716 27.46 30.93 -8.76
N ALA A 717 27.15 32.02 -9.45
CA ALA A 717 26.45 31.94 -10.73
C ALA A 717 27.33 31.35 -11.84
N PHE A 718 26.81 30.41 -12.63
CA PHE A 718 27.55 29.81 -13.74
C PHE A 718 26.65 29.37 -14.91
N ASP A 719 27.25 29.20 -16.08
CA ASP A 719 26.59 28.70 -17.30
C ASP A 719 26.38 27.17 -17.21
N SER A 720 25.12 26.74 -17.24
CA SER A 720 24.72 25.33 -17.07
C SER A 720 25.32 24.43 -18.16
N ARG A 721 25.39 24.92 -19.41
CA ARG A 721 25.91 24.17 -20.56
C ARG A 721 27.43 24.03 -20.49
N ALA A 722 28.12 25.05 -19.99
CA ALA A 722 29.55 25.01 -19.73
C ALA A 722 29.88 23.96 -18.67
N PHE A 723 29.05 23.82 -17.63
CA PHE A 723 29.17 22.73 -16.65
C PHE A 723 29.07 21.36 -17.33
N ILE A 724 28.02 21.11 -18.10
CA ILE A 724 27.81 19.82 -18.78
C ILE A 724 28.98 19.46 -19.71
N ARG A 725 29.43 20.42 -20.53
CA ARG A 725 30.57 20.23 -21.44
C ARG A 725 31.85 19.89 -20.66
N LYS A 726 32.13 20.62 -19.57
CA LYS A 726 33.33 20.37 -18.75
C LYS A 726 33.23 19.06 -17.98
N TYR A 727 32.05 18.72 -17.46
CA TYR A 727 31.77 17.45 -16.78
C TYR A 727 32.01 16.27 -17.72
N ALA A 728 31.58 16.37 -18.99
CA ALA A 728 31.78 15.31 -19.97
C ALA A 728 33.27 15.02 -20.26
N THR A 729 34.12 16.05 -20.30
CA THR A 729 35.53 15.95 -20.72
C THR A 729 36.53 15.84 -19.56
N THR A 730 36.12 16.05 -18.31
CA THR A 730 37.06 16.16 -17.17
C THR A 730 36.87 15.01 -16.17
N PRO A 731 37.75 13.99 -16.16
CA PRO A 731 37.63 12.83 -15.26
C PRO A 731 37.65 13.18 -13.76
N GLU A 732 38.37 14.22 -13.36
CA GLU A 732 38.47 14.65 -11.97
C GLU A 732 37.13 15.18 -11.45
N LEU A 733 36.38 15.90 -12.29
CA LEU A 733 35.03 16.37 -11.98
C LEU A 733 34.06 15.19 -11.76
N LYS A 734 34.16 14.12 -12.57
CA LYS A 734 33.33 12.92 -12.41
C LYS A 734 33.63 12.13 -11.13
N LYS A 735 34.81 12.31 -10.53
CA LYS A 735 35.23 11.67 -9.28
C LYS A 735 34.91 12.51 -8.04
N ALA A 736 34.54 13.78 -8.21
CA ALA A 736 34.18 14.65 -7.10
C ALA A 736 32.90 14.14 -6.42
N ALA A 737 32.84 14.22 -5.09
CA ALA A 737 31.65 13.84 -4.33
C ALA A 737 30.42 14.71 -4.70
N CYS A 738 30.65 15.94 -5.13
CA CYS A 738 29.63 16.81 -5.70
C CYS A 738 30.25 17.58 -6.89
N PRO A 739 30.11 17.05 -8.13
CA PRO A 739 30.72 17.63 -9.32
C PRO A 739 30.30 19.08 -9.57
N ILE A 740 29.05 19.41 -9.28
CA ILE A 740 28.53 20.76 -9.48
C ILE A 740 29.10 21.77 -8.47
N LYS A 741 29.33 21.37 -7.20
CA LYS A 741 30.07 22.17 -6.20
C LYS A 741 31.55 22.34 -6.55
N ALA A 742 32.16 21.37 -7.21
CA ALA A 742 33.55 21.48 -7.66
C ALA A 742 33.70 22.39 -8.89
N PHE A 743 32.59 22.69 -9.57
CA PHE A 743 32.56 23.55 -10.75
C PHE A 743 32.15 25.00 -10.43
N ALA A 744 31.11 25.17 -9.62
CA ALA A 744 30.57 26.43 -9.12
C ALA A 744 31.49 27.09 -8.10
#